data_AF-A0A2M8AWT9-F1
#
_entry.id   AF-A0A2M8AWT9-F1
#
_cell.length_a   1.000
_cell.length_b   1.000
_cell.length_c   1.000
_cell.angle_alpha   90.00
_cell.angle_beta   90.00
_cell.angle_gamma   90.00
#
_symmetry.space_group_name_H-M   'P 1'
#
loop_
_entity.id
_entity.type
_entity.pdbx_description
1 polymer ?
#
loop_
_entity_poly.entity_id
_entity_poly.type
_entity_poly.pdbx_seq_one_letter_code
_entity_poly.pdbx_strand_id
1 'polypeptide(L)'
;MILKDAFNKIEIVTEWSIGSRHDSHCYLCHKREVPTCLTEKGRLCADCVASELKKIATIGTLTEWTFPQISHVLNSTSNIRWRLMLLWRFKEVLQIVEEESPADVNALLVSIVHNLEYIQPHPLAHIVGQAAIAACIGLGKRILPILFQSCKPEPGEFYINIISSCIAIDAEDEMVQNLIQKAAYHSNPMVRKYAVQAIADHSFSWGEEMLEYLANDKNKEVSAFAAKILLNLNLINLRKAITSKGITEAEIVKIEEIINKDYTVDALKKICKRYLQDLFKKDAISQKKVELICAFAMVFMDKDLFQMFFSSLSEGVKKVLNLVVWENERHSIARLEEMFKIKIMKDDGYNRLKLCDDYLLFRIQQGYYRSNQENSFVSLSDELRKILKKHLPLPEGYEMLPLDTIKKTDFIHENNALILRQINLFIAYIKQGNLKFSKNQNKVMKGSIKEMARCCSIKEFYDNDMEYIKTQLIIDFLTAASTERIIDPIKGLKQLFDNFFNCKDLKKYQMRNLLFHIKGDANYYYYNYEQQEEKVRLSILNLLKVMSDYHWYAMENMINYCCYRDMNLDLVDRAVANRYLYYNKTFRYGHERVMISDGIYKDALIIPLVKSVMFLFSAFGLVDIAYNLPENPFLQEKEHKYLSVFDGLQYVRLTRLGAFVLGLTKEYTMEGIEEQKANLILDEGRLLIHMEGEDVLKRLALEKIGEKMSNAHYRVDYNSFLKECFCEKDIQQKITLFKDYISSKPPQIWQNFLDGILKKINPLTIEKEMTVYKLIPDKELISLIATDELLKKYILKAEDCRILIKAANINKIKKRLGELGYFVDHM
;
A
#
# COMPACT_ATOMS: atom_id res chain seq x y z
N MET A 1 -41.91 -47.38 28.11
CA MET A 1 -42.14 -45.94 28.33
C MET A 1 -41.35 -45.51 29.55
N ILE A 2 -40.53 -44.47 29.43
CA ILE A 2 -39.65 -44.01 30.52
C ILE A 2 -40.46 -43.55 31.76
N LEU A 3 -41.70 -43.10 31.55
CA LEU A 3 -42.58 -42.57 32.61
C LEU A 3 -43.58 -43.58 33.19
N LYS A 4 -43.57 -44.85 32.76
CA LYS A 4 -44.66 -45.82 33.02
C LYS A 4 -45.03 -45.95 34.50
N ASP A 5 -44.03 -45.92 35.39
CA ASP A 5 -44.20 -46.07 36.85
C ASP A 5 -44.02 -44.75 37.63
N ALA A 6 -43.91 -43.63 36.91
CA ALA A 6 -43.70 -42.30 37.49
C ALA A 6 -44.93 -41.39 37.39
N PHE A 7 -46.04 -41.82 36.78
CA PHE A 7 -47.20 -40.96 36.57
C PHE A 7 -47.76 -40.35 37.85
N ASN A 8 -47.89 -41.13 38.92
CA ASN A 8 -48.37 -40.60 40.21
C ASN A 8 -47.37 -39.62 40.84
N LYS A 9 -46.07 -39.83 40.62
CA LYS A 9 -45.01 -38.94 41.13
C LYS A 9 -44.98 -37.61 40.39
N ILE A 10 -45.23 -37.64 39.07
CA ILE A 10 -45.25 -36.44 38.23
C ILE A 10 -46.31 -35.45 38.73
N GLU A 11 -47.47 -35.93 39.18
CA GLU A 11 -48.60 -35.12 39.64
C GLU A 11 -48.36 -34.44 41.02
N ILE A 12 -47.41 -34.95 41.82
CA ILE A 12 -47.22 -34.56 43.21
C ILE A 12 -45.99 -33.65 43.33
N VAL A 13 -46.19 -32.37 43.66
CA VAL A 13 -45.11 -31.38 43.75
C VAL A 13 -43.96 -31.81 44.69
N THR A 14 -44.26 -32.46 45.82
CA THR A 14 -43.25 -32.91 46.80
C THR A 14 -42.37 -34.06 46.31
N GLU A 15 -42.79 -34.79 45.27
CA GLU A 15 -41.99 -35.85 44.63
C GLU A 15 -40.94 -35.28 43.66
N TRP A 16 -41.03 -33.98 43.35
CA TRP A 16 -40.02 -33.27 42.59
C TRP A 16 -38.91 -32.77 43.51
N SER A 17 -37.71 -33.31 43.30
CA SER A 17 -36.56 -32.98 44.14
C SER A 17 -35.88 -31.68 43.71
N ILE A 18 -35.58 -30.83 44.70
CA ILE A 18 -34.73 -29.63 44.57
C ILE A 18 -33.30 -29.95 45.06
N GLY A 19 -32.91 -31.24 45.01
CA GLY A 19 -31.76 -31.81 45.75
C GLY A 19 -30.41 -31.12 45.55
N SER A 20 -29.60 -31.15 46.62
CA SER A 20 -28.30 -30.49 46.82
C SER A 20 -27.29 -30.71 45.68
N ARG A 21 -26.40 -29.72 45.54
CA ARG A 21 -25.54 -29.36 44.39
C ARG A 21 -24.56 -30.42 43.85
N HIS A 22 -24.72 -31.73 44.07
CA HIS A 22 -23.68 -32.68 43.64
C HIS A 22 -24.07 -33.84 42.71
N ASP A 23 -25.33 -34.20 42.46
CA ASP A 23 -25.64 -35.26 41.45
C ASP A 23 -27.09 -35.25 40.89
N SER A 24 -27.50 -34.16 40.22
CA SER A 24 -28.85 -34.06 39.60
C SER A 24 -28.78 -33.68 38.12
N HIS A 25 -28.10 -34.51 37.31
CA HIS A 25 -28.20 -34.43 35.85
C HIS A 25 -29.48 -35.11 35.37
N CYS A 26 -30.16 -34.50 34.41
CA CYS A 26 -31.28 -35.14 33.72
C CYS A 26 -30.77 -36.36 32.93
N TYR A 27 -31.42 -37.52 33.10
CA TYR A 27 -31.08 -38.77 32.41
C TYR A 27 -31.15 -38.65 30.88
N LEU A 28 -32.05 -37.80 30.35
CA LEU A 28 -32.26 -37.65 28.91
C LEU A 28 -31.42 -36.54 28.27
N CYS A 29 -31.44 -35.31 28.82
CA CYS A 29 -30.75 -34.18 28.19
C CYS A 29 -29.34 -33.92 28.76
N HIS A 30 -28.95 -34.64 29.83
CA HIS A 30 -27.70 -34.46 30.57
C HIS A 30 -27.47 -33.05 31.12
N LYS A 31 -28.44 -32.13 31.01
CA LYS A 31 -28.38 -30.80 31.61
C LYS A 31 -28.59 -30.88 33.12
N ARG A 32 -27.96 -29.95 33.81
CA ARG A 32 -28.11 -29.76 35.25
C ARG A 32 -29.26 -28.79 35.51
N GLU A 33 -30.46 -29.33 35.54
CA GLU A 33 -31.71 -28.59 35.75
C GLU A 33 -32.40 -29.09 37.01
N VAL A 34 -32.95 -28.17 37.80
CA VAL A 34 -33.76 -28.45 38.98
C VAL A 34 -35.07 -27.67 38.89
N PRO A 35 -36.18 -28.22 39.38
CA PRO A 35 -36.32 -29.51 40.05
C PRO A 35 -36.39 -30.71 39.09
N THR A 36 -36.09 -31.92 39.60
CA THR A 36 -36.17 -33.17 38.82
C THR A 36 -37.10 -34.19 39.46
N CYS A 37 -37.80 -34.96 38.61
CA CYS A 37 -38.65 -36.08 39.01
C CYS A 37 -37.88 -37.41 38.87
N LEU A 38 -37.95 -38.28 39.88
CA LEU A 38 -37.30 -39.60 39.85
C LEU A 38 -38.13 -40.61 39.05
N THR A 39 -37.51 -41.26 38.07
CA THR A 39 -38.06 -42.38 37.30
C THR A 39 -37.18 -43.62 37.46
N GLU A 40 -37.64 -44.80 37.01
CA GLU A 40 -36.83 -46.03 37.05
C GLU A 40 -35.52 -45.94 36.26
N LYS A 41 -35.50 -45.12 35.20
CA LYS A 41 -34.31 -44.92 34.35
C LYS A 41 -33.36 -43.86 34.90
N GLY A 42 -33.81 -43.04 35.85
CA GLY A 42 -33.06 -41.93 36.41
C GLY A 42 -33.92 -40.68 36.62
N ARG A 43 -33.29 -39.57 37.01
CA ARG A 43 -33.97 -38.30 37.26
C ARG A 43 -34.21 -37.55 35.94
N LEU A 44 -35.39 -36.97 35.75
CA LEU A 44 -35.72 -36.16 34.58
C LEU A 44 -36.05 -34.72 34.98
N CYS A 45 -35.59 -33.74 34.21
CA CYS A 45 -36.01 -32.35 34.34
C CYS A 45 -37.42 -32.12 33.79
N ALA A 46 -38.03 -30.99 34.13
CA ALA A 46 -39.39 -30.62 33.72
C ALA A 46 -39.60 -30.72 32.19
N ASP A 47 -38.67 -30.17 31.40
CA ASP A 47 -38.74 -30.20 29.93
C ASP A 47 -38.71 -31.63 29.37
N CYS A 48 -37.83 -32.47 29.91
CA CYS A 48 -37.74 -33.87 29.48
C CYS A 48 -38.97 -34.69 29.91
N VAL A 49 -39.53 -34.43 31.09
CA VAL A 49 -40.80 -35.03 31.51
C VAL A 49 -41.92 -34.61 30.56
N ALA A 50 -42.04 -33.33 30.25
CA ALA A 50 -43.06 -32.84 29.32
C ALA A 50 -42.90 -33.42 27.91
N SER A 51 -41.67 -33.52 27.40
CA SER A 51 -41.40 -34.15 26.09
C SER A 51 -41.87 -35.60 26.05
N GLU A 52 -41.57 -36.39 27.09
CA GLU A 52 -42.05 -37.76 27.18
C GLU A 52 -43.57 -37.84 27.37
N LEU A 53 -44.18 -36.97 28.20
CA LEU A 53 -45.63 -36.89 28.33
C LEU A 53 -46.31 -36.55 27.00
N LYS A 54 -45.72 -35.68 26.18
CA LYS A 54 -46.25 -35.28 24.88
C LYS A 54 -46.23 -36.45 23.88
N LYS A 55 -45.19 -37.28 23.91
CA LYS A 55 -45.13 -38.54 23.13
C LYS A 55 -46.17 -39.56 23.58
N ILE A 56 -46.53 -39.56 24.86
CA ILE A 56 -47.55 -40.47 25.41
C ILE A 56 -48.95 -39.95 25.11
N ALA A 57 -49.15 -38.63 25.11
CA ALA A 57 -50.42 -37.99 24.81
C ALA A 57 -50.99 -38.38 23.44
N THR A 58 -50.13 -38.77 22.48
CA THR A 58 -50.53 -39.24 21.15
C THR A 58 -50.99 -40.70 21.12
N ILE A 59 -50.84 -41.45 22.21
CA ILE A 59 -51.16 -42.88 22.31
C ILE A 59 -52.47 -43.03 23.11
N GLY A 60 -53.61 -42.87 22.44
CA GLY A 60 -54.95 -43.03 23.02
C GLY A 60 -56.04 -42.22 22.30
N THR A 61 -57.30 -42.64 22.40
CA THR A 61 -58.47 -41.95 21.83
C THR A 61 -59.13 -41.02 22.85
N LEU A 62 -59.52 -39.82 22.40
CA LEU A 62 -60.27 -38.85 23.22
C LEU A 62 -61.79 -39.00 23.07
N THR A 63 -62.27 -39.92 22.24
CA THR A 63 -63.68 -40.08 21.85
C THR A 63 -64.66 -40.41 22.97
N GLU A 64 -64.16 -40.84 24.15
CA GLU A 64 -64.98 -41.15 25.32
C GLU A 64 -65.04 -39.99 26.34
N TRP A 65 -64.35 -38.87 26.07
CA TRP A 65 -64.32 -37.71 26.96
C TRP A 65 -65.52 -36.80 26.70
N THR A 66 -66.28 -36.52 27.75
CA THR A 66 -67.41 -35.59 27.73
C THR A 66 -66.97 -34.17 28.10
N PHE A 67 -67.71 -33.15 27.65
CA PHE A 67 -67.43 -31.76 28.02
C PHE A 67 -67.29 -31.52 29.55
N PRO A 68 -68.15 -32.06 30.44
CA PRO A 68 -67.98 -31.90 31.88
C PRO A 68 -66.64 -32.43 32.41
N GLN A 69 -66.12 -33.54 31.85
CA GLN A 69 -64.83 -34.12 32.24
C GLN A 69 -63.66 -33.25 31.74
N ILE A 70 -63.74 -32.80 30.48
CA ILE A 70 -62.74 -31.90 29.87
C ILE A 70 -62.67 -30.59 30.67
N SER A 71 -63.83 -29.96 30.90
CA SER A 71 -63.96 -28.73 31.66
C SER A 71 -63.45 -28.89 33.08
N HIS A 72 -63.77 -30.00 33.76
CA HIS A 72 -63.24 -30.28 35.10
C HIS A 72 -61.70 -30.34 35.11
N VAL A 73 -61.08 -31.03 34.15
CA VAL A 73 -59.61 -31.15 34.09
C VAL A 73 -58.92 -29.82 33.75
N LEU A 74 -59.49 -29.01 32.85
CA LEU A 74 -58.92 -27.72 32.46
C LEU A 74 -59.10 -26.62 33.52
N ASN A 75 -60.07 -26.76 34.42
CA ASN A 75 -60.38 -25.75 35.45
C ASN A 75 -59.97 -26.16 36.88
N SER A 76 -59.55 -27.41 37.13
CA SER A 76 -59.10 -27.86 38.46
C SER A 76 -57.67 -27.36 38.82
N THR A 77 -57.16 -27.71 40.00
CA THR A 77 -55.74 -27.48 40.37
C THR A 77 -54.89 -28.75 40.32
N SER A 78 -55.49 -29.86 39.88
CA SER A 78 -54.90 -31.20 39.86
C SER A 78 -54.86 -31.76 38.43
N ASN A 79 -54.29 -32.96 38.24
CA ASN A 79 -54.27 -33.68 36.96
C ASN A 79 -53.46 -32.97 35.86
N ILE A 80 -52.24 -32.54 36.17
CA ILE A 80 -51.38 -31.78 35.25
C ILE A 80 -51.06 -32.56 33.98
N ARG A 81 -50.92 -33.89 34.06
CA ARG A 81 -50.70 -34.75 32.89
C ARG A 81 -51.89 -34.72 31.94
N TRP A 82 -53.09 -34.88 32.49
CA TRP A 82 -54.31 -34.88 31.67
C TRP A 82 -54.59 -33.50 31.10
N ARG A 83 -54.36 -32.44 31.88
CA ARG A 83 -54.42 -31.06 31.40
C ARG A 83 -53.48 -30.81 30.23
N LEU A 84 -52.20 -31.19 30.34
CA LEU A 84 -51.23 -31.05 29.26
C LEU A 84 -51.62 -31.85 28.02
N MET A 85 -52.13 -33.08 28.20
CA MET A 85 -52.66 -33.89 27.09
C MET A 85 -53.80 -33.17 26.36
N LEU A 86 -54.79 -32.65 27.09
CA LEU A 86 -55.93 -31.92 26.51
C LEU A 86 -55.46 -30.65 25.79
N LEU A 87 -54.54 -29.89 26.35
CA LEU A 87 -54.00 -28.68 25.72
C LEU A 87 -53.17 -29.00 24.46
N TRP A 88 -52.33 -30.03 24.47
CA TRP A 88 -51.55 -30.42 23.29
C TRP A 88 -52.42 -30.98 22.16
N ARG A 89 -53.57 -31.59 22.49
CA ARG A 89 -54.53 -32.14 21.52
C ARG A 89 -55.79 -31.29 21.42
N PHE A 90 -55.67 -29.99 21.71
CA PHE A 90 -56.84 -29.12 21.85
C PHE A 90 -57.73 -29.07 20.61
N LYS A 91 -57.15 -29.18 19.40
CA LYS A 91 -57.92 -29.24 18.16
C LYS A 91 -58.89 -30.42 18.12
N GLU A 92 -58.47 -31.59 18.59
CA GLU A 92 -59.31 -32.78 18.68
C GLU A 92 -60.36 -32.62 19.80
N VAL A 93 -59.96 -32.04 20.94
CA VAL A 93 -60.88 -31.72 22.04
C VAL A 93 -62.00 -30.77 21.58
N LEU A 94 -61.65 -29.75 20.79
CA LEU A 94 -62.62 -28.82 20.22
C LEU A 94 -63.61 -29.53 19.30
N GLN A 95 -63.13 -30.40 18.41
CA GLN A 95 -63.99 -31.16 17.49
C GLN A 95 -64.99 -32.03 18.26
N ILE A 96 -64.56 -32.71 19.33
CA ILE A 96 -65.42 -33.52 20.18
C ILE A 96 -66.53 -32.66 20.80
N VAL A 97 -66.17 -31.53 21.41
CA VAL A 97 -67.16 -30.64 22.05
C VAL A 97 -68.08 -29.97 21.03
N GLU A 98 -67.59 -29.66 19.83
CA GLU A 98 -68.42 -29.15 18.72
C GLU A 98 -69.46 -30.16 18.25
N GLU A 99 -69.12 -31.44 18.22
CA GLU A 99 -70.03 -32.51 17.81
C GLU A 99 -71.01 -32.91 18.93
N GLU A 100 -70.53 -33.00 20.18
CA GLU A 100 -71.31 -33.48 21.33
C GLU A 100 -72.15 -32.38 21.98
N SER A 101 -71.62 -31.16 22.12
CA SER A 101 -72.27 -30.08 22.88
C SER A 101 -71.88 -28.69 22.33
N PRO A 102 -72.40 -28.28 21.15
CA PRO A 102 -72.06 -27.02 20.50
C PRO A 102 -72.24 -25.76 21.38
N ALA A 103 -73.21 -25.79 22.31
CA ALA A 103 -73.49 -24.68 23.23
C ALA A 103 -72.33 -24.41 24.21
N ASP A 104 -71.53 -25.42 24.51
CA ASP A 104 -70.45 -25.37 25.49
C ASP A 104 -69.09 -24.96 24.89
N VAL A 105 -69.00 -24.81 23.58
CA VAL A 105 -67.77 -24.44 22.87
C VAL A 105 -67.20 -23.12 23.41
N ASN A 106 -68.04 -22.11 23.65
CA ASN A 106 -67.55 -20.84 24.21
C ASN A 106 -66.97 -21.01 25.63
N ALA A 107 -67.60 -21.84 26.46
CA ALA A 107 -67.09 -22.14 27.80
C ALA A 107 -65.75 -22.89 27.73
N LEU A 108 -65.61 -23.83 26.79
CA LEU A 108 -64.34 -24.51 26.52
C LEU A 108 -63.23 -23.53 26.12
N LEU A 109 -63.51 -22.60 25.20
CA LEU A 109 -62.55 -21.61 24.75
C LEU A 109 -62.09 -20.68 25.89
N VAL A 110 -63.01 -20.26 26.78
CA VAL A 110 -62.68 -19.52 28.01
C VAL A 110 -61.75 -20.33 28.92
N SER A 111 -61.98 -21.64 29.06
CA SER A 111 -61.11 -22.51 29.85
C SER A 111 -59.67 -22.57 29.33
N ILE A 112 -59.44 -22.51 28.01
CA ILE A 112 -58.06 -22.43 27.48
C ILE A 112 -57.40 -21.12 27.91
N VAL A 113 -58.12 -20.00 27.78
CA VAL A 113 -57.57 -18.69 28.11
C VAL A 113 -57.20 -18.64 29.60
N HIS A 114 -58.01 -19.25 30.48
CA HIS A 114 -57.67 -19.37 31.90
C HIS A 114 -56.36 -20.15 32.16
N ASN A 115 -56.02 -21.11 31.28
CA ASN A 115 -54.76 -21.84 31.39
C ASN A 115 -53.52 -21.02 30.98
N LEU A 116 -53.68 -19.84 30.36
CA LEU A 116 -52.57 -18.89 30.17
C LEU A 116 -52.10 -18.27 31.49
N GLU A 117 -52.95 -18.28 32.54
CA GLU A 117 -52.65 -17.84 33.91
C GLU A 117 -52.28 -19.01 34.84
N TYR A 118 -51.88 -20.17 34.29
CA TYR A 118 -51.63 -21.34 35.14
C TYR A 118 -50.35 -21.22 35.98
N ILE A 119 -50.46 -20.49 37.08
CA ILE A 119 -49.39 -20.20 38.04
C ILE A 119 -49.62 -21.11 39.26
N GLN A 120 -49.06 -22.32 39.20
CA GLN A 120 -49.03 -23.27 40.31
C GLN A 120 -47.59 -23.54 40.73
N PRO A 121 -47.31 -23.90 42.00
CA PRO A 121 -45.97 -24.24 42.47
C PRO A 121 -45.39 -25.52 41.83
N HIS A 122 -46.07 -26.09 40.83
CA HIS A 122 -45.68 -27.30 40.15
C HIS A 122 -44.59 -27.03 39.10
N PRO A 123 -43.55 -27.88 39.00
CA PRO A 123 -42.49 -27.72 38.00
C PRO A 123 -42.91 -27.70 36.53
N LEU A 124 -44.10 -28.20 36.19
CA LEU A 124 -44.64 -28.23 34.84
C LEU A 124 -45.64 -27.09 34.59
N ALA A 125 -45.89 -26.21 35.57
CA ALA A 125 -46.90 -25.14 35.45
C ALA A 125 -46.59 -24.19 34.28
N HIS A 126 -45.33 -23.81 34.11
CA HIS A 126 -44.91 -23.00 32.96
C HIS A 126 -45.15 -23.70 31.61
N ILE A 127 -45.07 -25.03 31.57
CA ILE A 127 -45.33 -25.84 30.37
C ILE A 127 -46.82 -25.88 30.05
N VAL A 128 -47.68 -25.85 31.07
CA VAL A 128 -49.14 -25.70 30.89
C VAL A 128 -49.45 -24.37 30.20
N GLY A 129 -48.86 -23.26 30.67
CA GLY A 129 -48.99 -21.96 30.02
C GLY A 129 -48.54 -21.97 28.56
N GLN A 130 -47.37 -22.56 28.28
CA GLN A 130 -46.87 -22.72 26.89
C GLN A 130 -47.79 -23.59 26.02
N ALA A 131 -48.34 -24.67 26.57
CA ALA A 131 -49.30 -25.52 25.86
C ALA A 131 -50.61 -24.78 25.57
N ALA A 132 -51.07 -23.93 26.50
CA ALA A 132 -52.25 -23.09 26.31
C ALA A 132 -52.02 -22.01 25.25
N ILE A 133 -50.84 -21.37 25.21
CA ILE A 133 -50.45 -20.44 24.13
C ILE A 133 -50.48 -21.16 22.79
N ALA A 134 -49.85 -22.34 22.69
CA ALA A 134 -49.83 -23.12 21.45
C ALA A 134 -51.25 -23.54 21.00
N ALA A 135 -52.12 -23.89 21.96
CA ALA A 135 -53.53 -24.17 21.68
C ALA A 135 -54.27 -22.93 21.15
N CYS A 136 -54.10 -21.76 21.78
CA CYS A 136 -54.67 -20.50 21.30
C CYS A 136 -54.21 -20.16 19.87
N ILE A 137 -52.91 -20.27 19.60
CA ILE A 137 -52.35 -20.05 18.25
C ILE A 137 -52.96 -21.02 17.24
N GLY A 138 -53.12 -22.30 17.60
CA GLY A 138 -53.74 -23.32 16.75
C GLY A 138 -55.20 -23.04 16.38
N LEU A 139 -55.91 -22.22 17.17
CA LEU A 139 -57.28 -21.77 16.88
C LEU A 139 -57.34 -20.56 15.94
N GLY A 140 -56.22 -19.87 15.74
CA GLY A 140 -56.13 -18.68 14.89
C GLY A 140 -57.10 -17.58 15.32
N LYS A 141 -57.65 -16.84 14.36
CA LYS A 141 -58.51 -15.66 14.62
C LYS A 141 -59.76 -15.96 15.47
N ARG A 142 -60.19 -17.22 15.55
CA ARG A 142 -61.39 -17.62 16.29
C ARG A 142 -61.31 -17.35 17.79
N ILE A 143 -60.12 -17.42 18.39
CA ILE A 143 -59.95 -17.22 19.84
C ILE A 143 -59.74 -15.74 20.21
N LEU A 144 -59.42 -14.86 19.24
CA LEU A 144 -59.10 -13.45 19.49
C LEU A 144 -60.18 -12.71 20.30
N PRO A 145 -61.50 -12.80 20.00
CA PRO A 145 -62.52 -12.10 20.78
C PRO A 145 -62.51 -12.47 22.26
N ILE A 146 -62.24 -13.75 22.56
CA ILE A 146 -62.21 -14.29 23.92
C ILE A 146 -60.93 -13.86 24.64
N LEU A 147 -59.79 -13.83 23.93
CA LEU A 147 -58.54 -13.28 24.46
C LEU A 147 -58.68 -11.80 24.81
N PHE A 148 -59.29 -11.00 23.95
CA PHE A 148 -59.54 -9.58 24.22
C PHE A 148 -60.47 -9.38 25.41
N GLN A 149 -61.57 -10.12 25.48
CA GLN A 149 -62.54 -10.03 26.58
C GLN A 149 -61.95 -10.47 27.92
N SER A 150 -61.07 -11.49 27.91
CA SER A 150 -60.46 -12.04 29.11
C SER A 150 -59.18 -11.31 29.53
N CYS A 151 -58.70 -10.37 28.72
CA CYS A 151 -57.44 -9.66 28.95
C CYS A 151 -57.52 -8.79 30.21
N LYS A 152 -56.61 -9.02 31.15
CA LYS A 152 -56.45 -8.24 32.38
C LYS A 152 -54.99 -7.81 32.53
N PRO A 153 -54.72 -6.59 33.01
CA PRO A 153 -53.36 -6.08 33.13
C PRO A 153 -52.55 -6.80 34.22
N GLU A 154 -53.21 -7.30 35.27
CA GLU A 154 -52.58 -8.08 36.33
C GLU A 154 -53.22 -9.48 36.44
N PRO A 155 -52.42 -10.52 36.70
CA PRO A 155 -50.96 -10.50 36.88
C PRO A 155 -50.20 -10.28 35.55
N GLY A 156 -49.11 -9.50 35.58
CA GLY A 156 -48.38 -9.14 34.36
C GLY A 156 -47.93 -10.30 33.46
N GLU A 157 -47.66 -11.50 34.01
CA GLU A 157 -47.33 -12.70 33.22
C GLU A 157 -48.51 -13.17 32.34
N PHE A 158 -49.74 -13.10 32.87
CA PHE A 158 -50.94 -13.42 32.13
C PHE A 158 -51.17 -12.43 30.99
N TYR A 159 -50.97 -11.14 31.27
CA TYR A 159 -51.06 -10.08 30.27
C TYR A 159 -50.05 -10.30 29.13
N ILE A 160 -48.79 -10.66 29.45
CA ILE A 160 -47.77 -11.03 28.45
C ILE A 160 -48.21 -12.26 27.64
N ASN A 161 -48.74 -13.31 28.28
CA ASN A 161 -49.16 -14.53 27.59
C ASN A 161 -50.35 -14.29 26.63
N ILE A 162 -51.28 -13.40 27.01
CA ILE A 162 -52.37 -12.97 26.12
C ILE A 162 -51.81 -12.18 24.94
N ILE A 163 -50.96 -11.16 25.18
CA ILE A 163 -50.37 -10.38 24.08
C ILE A 163 -49.58 -11.28 23.14
N SER A 164 -48.78 -12.20 23.68
CA SER A 164 -47.99 -13.17 22.92
C SER A 164 -48.86 -14.06 22.03
N SER A 165 -49.98 -14.55 22.58
CA SER A 165 -50.95 -15.33 21.82
C SER A 165 -51.61 -14.50 20.72
N CYS A 166 -52.04 -13.28 21.04
CA CYS A 166 -52.67 -12.35 20.10
C CYS A 166 -51.75 -11.97 18.94
N ILE A 167 -50.52 -11.55 19.22
CA ILE A 167 -49.51 -11.19 18.22
C ILE A 167 -49.19 -12.36 17.30
N ALA A 168 -49.00 -13.56 17.86
CA ALA A 168 -48.68 -14.75 17.07
C ALA A 168 -49.85 -15.18 16.15
N ILE A 169 -51.09 -14.80 16.47
CA ILE A 169 -52.27 -15.06 15.65
C ILE A 169 -52.42 -14.02 14.54
N ASP A 170 -52.40 -12.72 14.90
CA ASP A 170 -52.55 -11.62 13.96
C ASP A 170 -51.94 -10.32 14.51
N ALA A 171 -50.68 -10.04 14.16
CA ALA A 171 -49.98 -8.84 14.61
C ALA A 171 -50.53 -7.54 13.98
N GLU A 172 -51.20 -7.63 12.82
CA GLU A 172 -51.73 -6.46 12.11
C GLU A 172 -53.11 -6.03 12.61
N ASP A 173 -53.76 -6.84 13.45
CA ASP A 173 -55.04 -6.50 14.06
C ASP A 173 -54.93 -5.28 14.99
N GLU A 174 -55.83 -4.31 14.81
CA GLU A 174 -55.80 -3.02 15.51
C GLU A 174 -55.91 -3.18 17.04
N MET A 175 -56.71 -4.15 17.52
CA MET A 175 -56.83 -4.41 18.95
C MET A 175 -55.57 -5.05 19.52
N VAL A 176 -54.90 -5.92 18.75
CA VAL A 176 -53.60 -6.47 19.13
C VAL A 176 -52.55 -5.38 19.25
N GLN A 177 -52.44 -4.47 18.28
CA GLN A 177 -51.51 -3.34 18.34
C GLN A 177 -51.80 -2.42 19.54
N ASN A 178 -53.07 -2.15 19.84
CA ASN A 178 -53.49 -1.37 21.01
C ASN A 178 -53.04 -2.02 22.33
N LEU A 179 -53.12 -3.35 22.45
CA LEU A 179 -52.64 -4.06 23.64
C LEU A 179 -51.13 -3.89 23.84
N ILE A 180 -50.33 -3.90 22.77
CA ILE A 180 -48.87 -3.69 22.82
C ILE A 180 -48.56 -2.26 23.24
N GLN A 181 -49.26 -1.26 22.68
CA GLN A 181 -49.10 0.13 23.09
C GLN A 181 -49.43 0.30 24.58
N LYS A 182 -50.53 -0.30 25.06
CA LYS A 182 -50.86 -0.32 26.50
C LYS A 182 -49.78 -1.00 27.34
N ALA A 183 -49.19 -2.09 26.83
CA ALA A 183 -48.10 -2.78 27.49
C ALA A 183 -46.85 -1.90 27.65
N ALA A 184 -46.59 -0.98 26.72
CA ALA A 184 -45.50 0.00 26.83
C ALA A 184 -45.67 0.98 28.00
N TYR A 185 -46.90 1.24 28.47
CA TYR A 185 -47.18 2.12 29.61
C TYR A 185 -47.46 1.35 30.92
N HIS A 186 -47.31 0.03 30.91
CA HIS A 186 -47.68 -0.81 32.04
C HIS A 186 -46.82 -0.52 33.29
N SER A 187 -47.39 -0.66 34.49
CA SER A 187 -46.67 -0.43 35.76
C SER A 187 -45.50 -1.42 35.96
N ASN A 188 -45.73 -2.70 35.64
CA ASN A 188 -44.73 -3.76 35.71
C ASN A 188 -43.64 -3.63 34.60
N PRO A 189 -42.35 -3.49 34.97
CA PRO A 189 -41.25 -3.39 34.01
C PRO A 189 -41.10 -4.60 33.07
N MET A 190 -41.46 -5.81 33.49
CA MET A 190 -41.38 -7.00 32.63
C MET A 190 -42.35 -6.91 31.44
N VAL A 191 -43.54 -6.37 31.66
CA VAL A 191 -44.54 -6.14 30.61
C VAL A 191 -44.02 -5.11 29.60
N ARG A 192 -43.43 -4.00 30.08
CA ARG A 192 -42.82 -3.00 29.20
C ARG A 192 -41.65 -3.55 28.40
N LYS A 193 -40.81 -4.39 29.01
CA LYS A 193 -39.71 -5.08 28.31
C LYS A 193 -40.22 -6.03 27.23
N TYR A 194 -41.34 -6.71 27.48
CA TYR A 194 -42.00 -7.53 26.46
C TYR A 194 -42.53 -6.66 25.31
N ALA A 195 -43.12 -5.49 25.61
CA ALA A 195 -43.56 -4.54 24.58
C ALA A 195 -42.40 -4.09 23.67
N VAL A 196 -41.22 -3.78 24.25
CA VAL A 196 -40.00 -3.48 23.47
C VAL A 196 -39.66 -4.61 22.49
N GLN A 197 -39.67 -5.87 22.96
CA GLN A 197 -39.35 -7.03 22.13
C GLN A 197 -40.40 -7.24 21.02
N ALA A 198 -41.69 -7.13 21.36
CA ALA A 198 -42.78 -7.24 20.40
C ALA A 198 -42.68 -6.19 19.28
N ILE A 199 -42.35 -4.95 19.63
CA ILE A 199 -42.15 -3.88 18.64
C ILE A 199 -40.95 -4.20 17.72
N ALA A 200 -39.86 -4.72 18.29
CA ALA A 200 -38.67 -5.08 17.53
C ALA A 200 -38.94 -6.19 16.50
N ASP A 201 -39.70 -7.22 16.89
CA ASP A 201 -39.93 -8.41 16.07
C ASP A 201 -40.92 -8.17 14.92
N HIS A 202 -41.84 -7.22 15.07
CA HIS A 202 -42.95 -7.00 14.14
C HIS A 202 -42.90 -5.68 13.36
N SER A 203 -41.96 -4.76 13.67
CA SER A 203 -41.69 -3.54 12.88
C SER A 203 -42.93 -2.67 12.61
N PHE A 204 -43.74 -2.40 13.64
CA PHE A 204 -44.93 -1.55 13.53
C PHE A 204 -44.58 -0.11 13.09
N SER A 205 -45.49 0.54 12.36
CA SER A 205 -45.30 1.93 11.89
C SER A 205 -45.13 2.95 13.03
N TRP A 206 -45.80 2.73 14.16
CA TRP A 206 -45.68 3.53 15.40
C TRP A 206 -44.56 3.03 16.33
N GLY A 207 -43.88 1.95 15.96
CA GLY A 207 -42.93 1.25 16.82
C GLY A 207 -41.72 2.10 17.21
N GLU A 208 -41.20 2.90 16.28
CA GLU A 208 -40.02 3.74 16.53
C GLU A 208 -40.28 4.79 17.61
N GLU A 209 -41.40 5.52 17.54
CA GLU A 209 -41.80 6.51 18.54
C GLU A 209 -41.95 5.88 19.94
N MET A 210 -42.53 4.68 20.02
CA MET A 210 -42.67 3.96 21.29
C MET A 210 -41.32 3.47 21.82
N LEU A 211 -40.40 3.03 20.96
CA LEU A 211 -39.04 2.68 21.37
C LEU A 211 -38.27 3.90 21.88
N GLU A 212 -38.46 5.09 21.29
CA GLU A 212 -37.87 6.33 21.79
C GLU A 212 -38.40 6.73 23.17
N TYR A 213 -39.70 6.58 23.39
CA TYR A 213 -40.31 6.77 24.71
C TYR A 213 -39.73 5.78 25.74
N LEU A 214 -39.71 4.49 25.41
CA LEU A 214 -39.21 3.42 26.29
C LEU A 214 -37.68 3.50 26.51
N ALA A 215 -36.92 4.07 25.58
CA ALA A 215 -35.49 4.31 25.78
C ALA A 215 -35.21 5.30 26.93
N ASN A 216 -36.20 6.12 27.30
CA ASN A 216 -36.14 7.05 28.43
C ASN A 216 -36.92 6.56 29.67
N ASP A 217 -37.21 5.26 29.75
CA ASP A 217 -37.95 4.66 30.87
C ASP A 217 -37.25 4.87 32.22
N LYS A 218 -38.04 5.05 33.28
CA LYS A 218 -37.54 5.19 34.67
C LYS A 218 -36.78 3.94 35.13
N ASN A 219 -37.14 2.76 34.63
CA ASN A 219 -36.45 1.52 34.88
C ASN A 219 -35.26 1.37 33.91
N LYS A 220 -34.04 1.32 34.46
CA LYS A 220 -32.80 1.25 33.68
C LYS A 220 -32.70 0.01 32.79
N GLU A 221 -33.30 -1.12 33.16
CA GLU A 221 -33.26 -2.33 32.32
C GLU A 221 -34.16 -2.19 31.09
N VAL A 222 -35.33 -1.58 31.25
CA VAL A 222 -36.25 -1.29 30.13
C VAL A 222 -35.63 -0.25 29.21
N SER A 223 -35.14 0.86 29.77
CA SER A 223 -34.46 1.93 29.05
C SER A 223 -33.26 1.41 28.24
N ALA A 224 -32.34 0.67 28.87
CA ALA A 224 -31.18 0.13 28.16
C ALA A 224 -31.56 -0.90 27.08
N PHE A 225 -32.61 -1.69 27.31
CA PHE A 225 -33.08 -2.66 26.32
C PHE A 225 -33.73 -1.97 25.11
N ALA A 226 -34.61 -1.00 25.33
CA ALA A 226 -35.23 -0.21 24.27
C ALA A 226 -34.21 0.59 23.47
N ALA A 227 -33.27 1.26 24.15
CA ALA A 227 -32.21 2.03 23.49
C ALA A 227 -31.33 1.15 22.58
N LYS A 228 -31.04 -0.08 23.00
CA LYS A 228 -30.30 -1.05 22.18
C LYS A 228 -31.08 -1.49 20.94
N ILE A 229 -32.37 -1.80 21.07
CA ILE A 229 -33.22 -2.16 19.92
C ILE A 229 -33.30 -1.00 18.94
N LEU A 230 -33.54 0.21 19.45
CA LEU A 230 -33.60 1.42 18.65
C LEU A 230 -32.30 1.68 17.88
N LEU A 231 -31.13 1.50 18.51
CA LEU A 231 -29.84 1.61 17.81
C LEU A 231 -29.75 0.63 16.63
N ASN A 232 -30.09 -0.64 16.85
CA ASN A 232 -29.99 -1.66 15.81
C ASN A 232 -30.92 -1.34 14.63
N LEU A 233 -32.15 -0.90 14.90
CA LEU A 233 -33.09 -0.47 13.87
C LEU A 233 -32.53 0.74 13.10
N ASN A 234 -32.00 1.75 13.80
CA ASN A 234 -31.39 2.91 13.17
C ASN A 234 -30.20 2.55 12.29
N LEU A 235 -29.33 1.64 12.74
CA LEU A 235 -28.19 1.16 11.94
C LEU A 235 -28.66 0.36 10.71
N ILE A 236 -29.70 -0.46 10.83
CA ILE A 236 -30.30 -1.17 9.69
C ILE A 236 -30.89 -0.18 8.68
N ASN A 237 -31.61 0.84 9.16
CA ASN A 237 -32.23 1.86 8.31
C ASN A 237 -31.16 2.73 7.63
N LEU A 238 -30.11 3.13 8.34
CA LEU A 238 -28.97 3.84 7.76
C LEU A 238 -28.24 2.99 6.72
N ARG A 239 -28.01 1.71 6.99
CA ARG A 239 -27.40 0.78 6.02
C ARG A 239 -28.23 0.69 4.75
N LYS A 240 -29.56 0.56 4.87
CA LYS A 240 -30.49 0.61 3.73
C LYS A 240 -30.45 1.95 2.98
N ALA A 241 -30.38 3.06 3.71
CA ALA A 241 -30.28 4.38 3.10
C ALA A 241 -28.96 4.57 2.33
N ILE A 242 -27.84 4.13 2.90
CA ILE A 242 -26.52 4.16 2.25
C ILE A 242 -26.51 3.28 0.99
N THR A 243 -27.08 2.07 1.05
CA THR A 243 -27.15 1.20 -0.13
C THR A 243 -28.05 1.77 -1.23
N SER A 244 -29.11 2.50 -0.86
CA SER A 244 -29.94 3.22 -1.84
C SER A 244 -29.19 4.39 -2.53
N LYS A 245 -28.14 4.94 -1.91
CA LYS A 245 -27.27 5.98 -2.49
C LYS A 245 -26.19 5.41 -3.43
N GLY A 246 -26.22 4.12 -3.74
CA GLY A 246 -25.30 3.47 -4.69
C GLY A 246 -24.02 2.90 -4.07
N ILE A 247 -23.88 2.94 -2.74
CA ILE A 247 -22.79 2.26 -2.04
C ILE A 247 -23.14 0.78 -1.88
N THR A 248 -22.27 -0.12 -2.32
CA THR A 248 -22.56 -1.55 -2.30
C THR A 248 -22.39 -2.16 -0.91
N GLU A 249 -23.13 -3.24 -0.64
CA GLU A 249 -22.98 -4.03 0.59
C GLU A 249 -21.54 -4.54 0.79
N ALA A 250 -20.86 -4.90 -0.31
CA ALA A 250 -19.47 -5.32 -0.30
C ALA A 250 -18.51 -4.19 0.14
N GLU A 251 -18.77 -2.95 -0.27
CA GLU A 251 -18.00 -1.79 0.20
C GLU A 251 -18.21 -1.56 1.70
N ILE A 252 -19.44 -1.71 2.20
CA ILE A 252 -19.74 -1.57 3.64
C ILE A 252 -18.98 -2.61 4.45
N VAL A 253 -19.09 -3.89 4.08
CA VAL A 253 -18.40 -4.98 4.77
C VAL A 253 -16.88 -4.78 4.77
N LYS A 254 -16.31 -4.32 3.64
CA LYS A 254 -14.87 -4.02 3.56
C LYS A 254 -14.44 -2.95 4.58
N ILE A 255 -15.26 -1.92 4.79
CA ILE A 255 -14.97 -0.88 5.78
C ILE A 255 -15.16 -1.37 7.20
N GLU A 256 -16.18 -2.18 7.45
CA GLU A 256 -16.36 -2.86 8.75
C GLU A 256 -15.14 -3.74 9.09
N GLU A 257 -14.60 -4.50 8.14
CA GLU A 257 -13.37 -5.29 8.30
C GLU A 257 -12.15 -4.43 8.64
N ILE A 258 -11.97 -3.31 7.94
CA ILE A 258 -10.89 -2.34 8.19
C ILE A 258 -11.01 -1.75 9.59
N ILE A 259 -12.20 -1.30 9.99
CA ILE A 259 -12.42 -0.74 11.33
C ILE A 259 -12.16 -1.81 12.40
N ASN A 260 -12.62 -3.04 12.18
CA ASN A 260 -12.40 -4.14 13.10
C ASN A 260 -10.90 -4.44 13.31
N LYS A 261 -10.11 -4.38 12.22
CA LYS A 261 -8.66 -4.58 12.24
C LYS A 261 -7.91 -3.42 12.88
N ASP A 262 -8.30 -2.19 12.57
CA ASP A 262 -7.53 -1.00 12.91
C ASP A 262 -7.84 -0.47 14.32
N TYR A 263 -9.02 -0.78 14.88
CA TYR A 263 -9.46 -0.23 16.16
C TYR A 263 -9.81 -1.30 17.21
N THR A 264 -9.41 -1.00 18.45
CA THR A 264 -9.82 -1.78 19.63
C THR A 264 -11.22 -1.38 20.10
N VAL A 265 -11.89 -2.26 20.84
CA VAL A 265 -13.22 -1.94 21.43
C VAL A 265 -13.13 -0.72 22.34
N ASP A 266 -12.05 -0.60 23.13
CA ASP A 266 -11.84 0.54 24.04
C ASP A 266 -11.68 1.85 23.26
N ALA A 267 -10.91 1.83 22.16
CA ALA A 267 -10.75 3.00 21.31
C ALA A 267 -12.09 3.43 20.70
N LEU A 268 -12.83 2.50 20.09
CA LEU A 268 -14.15 2.79 19.50
C LEU A 268 -15.14 3.32 20.55
N LYS A 269 -15.18 2.73 21.75
CA LYS A 269 -16.01 3.22 22.87
C LYS A 269 -15.68 4.66 23.24
N LYS A 270 -14.39 4.99 23.35
CA LYS A 270 -13.95 6.35 23.73
C LYS A 270 -14.25 7.38 22.64
N ILE A 271 -14.00 7.04 21.38
CA ILE A 271 -14.31 7.92 20.24
C ILE A 271 -15.83 8.11 20.16
N CYS A 272 -16.63 7.03 20.26
CA CYS A 272 -18.09 7.14 20.29
C CYS A 272 -18.57 8.04 21.42
N LYS A 273 -18.09 7.79 22.66
CA LYS A 273 -18.46 8.56 23.85
C LYS A 273 -18.12 10.04 23.71
N ARG A 274 -17.11 10.39 22.91
CA ARG A 274 -16.66 11.77 22.76
C ARG A 274 -17.31 12.49 21.59
N TYR A 275 -17.50 11.82 20.46
CA TYR A 275 -17.82 12.47 19.19
C TYR A 275 -19.09 11.99 18.50
N LEU A 276 -19.64 10.83 18.90
CA LEU A 276 -20.81 10.22 18.25
C LEU A 276 -22.04 10.09 19.16
N GLN A 277 -21.98 10.57 20.42
CA GLN A 277 -23.11 10.46 21.34
C GLN A 277 -24.34 11.22 20.87
N ASP A 278 -24.15 12.39 20.27
CA ASP A 278 -25.26 13.21 19.75
C ASP A 278 -25.86 12.59 18.48
N LEU A 279 -25.06 11.83 17.72
CA LEU A 279 -25.49 11.15 16.50
C LEU A 279 -26.34 9.90 16.78
N PHE A 280 -26.03 9.15 17.85
CA PHE A 280 -26.69 7.87 18.14
C PHE A 280 -27.43 7.81 19.49
N LYS A 281 -27.56 8.92 20.22
CA LYS A 281 -28.11 9.03 21.60
C LYS A 281 -27.25 8.33 22.67
N LYS A 282 -27.05 9.01 23.80
CA LYS A 282 -26.04 8.72 24.85
C LYS A 282 -26.06 7.31 25.44
N ASP A 283 -27.25 6.71 25.57
CA ASP A 283 -27.47 5.41 26.22
C ASP A 283 -27.66 4.24 25.24
N ALA A 284 -27.74 4.54 23.94
CA ALA A 284 -28.04 3.53 22.92
C ALA A 284 -26.79 2.82 22.40
N ILE A 285 -25.63 3.49 22.36
CA ILE A 285 -24.39 2.91 21.82
C ILE A 285 -23.87 1.79 22.74
N SER A 286 -24.05 0.55 22.27
CA SER A 286 -23.69 -0.68 22.96
C SER A 286 -22.20 -0.82 23.29
N GLN A 287 -21.94 -1.66 24.30
CA GLN A 287 -20.58 -2.07 24.65
C GLN A 287 -19.98 -3.14 23.73
N LYS A 288 -20.74 -3.66 22.75
CA LYS A 288 -20.29 -4.70 21.83
C LYS A 288 -19.54 -4.09 20.65
N LYS A 289 -18.39 -4.69 20.31
CA LYS A 289 -17.53 -4.22 19.21
C LYS A 289 -18.25 -4.16 17.87
N VAL A 290 -19.09 -5.16 17.56
CA VAL A 290 -19.78 -5.28 16.26
C VAL A 290 -20.66 -4.06 15.98
N GLU A 291 -21.46 -3.63 16.97
CA GLU A 291 -22.37 -2.49 16.81
C GLU A 291 -21.60 -1.17 16.64
N LEU A 292 -20.46 -1.01 17.34
CA LEU A 292 -19.55 0.12 17.16
C LEU A 292 -18.94 0.13 15.76
N ILE A 293 -18.50 -1.03 15.26
CA ILE A 293 -17.93 -1.16 13.91
C ILE A 293 -18.96 -0.71 12.86
N CYS A 294 -20.20 -1.20 12.96
CA CYS A 294 -21.27 -0.80 12.04
C CYS A 294 -21.51 0.72 12.09
N ALA A 295 -21.59 1.31 13.29
CA ALA A 295 -21.82 2.75 13.45
C ALA A 295 -20.70 3.59 12.80
N PHE A 296 -19.44 3.24 13.02
CA PHE A 296 -18.31 3.93 12.37
C PHE A 296 -18.28 3.73 10.86
N ALA A 297 -18.65 2.55 10.36
CA ALA A 297 -18.76 2.31 8.92
C ALA A 297 -19.82 3.24 8.31
N MET A 298 -21.00 3.37 8.94
CA MET A 298 -22.03 4.32 8.46
C MET A 298 -21.51 5.76 8.45
N VAL A 299 -20.83 6.19 9.52
CA VAL A 299 -20.27 7.54 9.62
C VAL A 299 -19.20 7.81 8.56
N PHE A 300 -18.31 6.86 8.28
CA PHE A 300 -17.24 7.09 7.31
C PHE A 300 -17.70 7.00 5.85
N MET A 301 -18.81 6.34 5.57
CA MET A 301 -19.31 6.13 4.21
C MET A 301 -20.38 7.14 3.78
N ASP A 302 -21.13 7.69 4.73
CA ASP A 302 -22.12 8.73 4.46
C ASP A 302 -21.52 10.13 4.66
N LYS A 303 -21.65 10.99 3.64
CA LYS A 303 -21.06 12.34 3.65
C LYS A 303 -21.62 13.20 4.77
N ASP A 304 -22.92 13.15 5.04
CA ASP A 304 -23.58 14.05 5.98
C ASP A 304 -23.24 13.62 7.42
N LEU A 305 -23.29 12.32 7.70
CA LEU A 305 -22.84 11.76 8.98
C LEU A 305 -21.36 12.04 9.23
N PHE A 306 -20.51 11.89 8.20
CA PHE A 306 -19.10 12.21 8.31
C PHE A 306 -18.88 13.68 8.65
N GLN A 307 -19.62 14.60 8.03
CA GLN A 307 -19.47 16.04 8.30
C GLN A 307 -19.91 16.43 9.71
N MET A 308 -20.97 15.81 10.22
CA MET A 308 -21.38 15.96 11.63
C MET A 308 -20.29 15.46 12.57
N PHE A 309 -19.72 14.27 12.31
CA PHE A 309 -18.61 13.72 13.07
C PHE A 309 -17.35 14.60 12.98
N PHE A 310 -16.98 15.04 11.78
CA PHE A 310 -15.80 15.87 11.55
C PHE A 310 -15.91 17.20 12.28
N SER A 311 -17.10 17.81 12.29
CA SER A 311 -17.37 19.07 12.99
C SER A 311 -17.22 18.96 14.50
N SER A 312 -17.52 17.79 15.10
CA SER A 312 -17.38 17.55 16.54
C SER A 312 -15.94 17.27 16.99
N LEU A 313 -15.02 17.02 16.06
CA LEU A 313 -13.59 16.82 16.38
C LEU A 313 -12.94 18.12 16.90
N SER A 314 -11.93 17.98 17.77
CA SER A 314 -11.13 19.14 18.19
C SER A 314 -10.27 19.67 17.04
N GLU A 315 -9.92 20.96 17.07
CA GLU A 315 -9.14 21.60 16.00
C GLU A 315 -7.79 20.91 15.76
N GLY A 316 -7.14 20.41 16.82
CA GLY A 316 -5.91 19.62 16.69
C GLY A 316 -6.11 18.32 15.91
N VAL A 317 -7.21 17.60 16.20
CA VAL A 317 -7.56 16.36 15.50
C VAL A 317 -7.94 16.63 14.06
N LYS A 318 -8.70 17.69 13.76
CA LYS A 318 -9.04 18.09 12.38
C LYS A 318 -7.80 18.38 11.53
N LYS A 319 -6.83 19.12 12.08
CA LYS A 319 -5.55 19.42 11.39
C LYS A 319 -4.77 18.16 11.05
N VAL A 320 -4.62 17.26 12.03
CA VAL A 320 -3.93 15.97 11.80
C VAL A 320 -4.71 15.09 10.82
N LEU A 321 -6.04 15.04 10.93
CA LEU A 321 -6.88 14.24 10.04
C LEU A 321 -6.79 14.70 8.58
N ASN A 322 -6.88 16.01 8.34
CA ASN A 322 -6.71 16.57 7.00
C ASN A 322 -5.35 16.18 6.41
N LEU A 323 -4.26 16.37 7.16
CA LEU A 323 -2.91 16.03 6.68
C LEU A 323 -2.79 14.53 6.37
N VAL A 324 -3.15 13.67 7.33
CA VAL A 324 -3.02 12.20 7.21
C VAL A 324 -3.93 11.64 6.12
N VAL A 325 -5.11 12.21 5.86
CA VAL A 325 -5.98 11.74 4.76
C VAL A 325 -5.39 12.11 3.40
N TRP A 326 -4.93 13.35 3.24
CA TRP A 326 -4.46 13.83 1.95
C TRP A 326 -3.06 13.32 1.60
N GLU A 327 -2.17 13.17 2.58
CA GLU A 327 -0.79 12.72 2.37
C GLU A 327 -0.65 11.21 2.59
N ASN A 328 -0.11 10.51 1.59
CA ASN A 328 0.06 9.05 1.60
C ASN A 328 1.30 8.61 2.38
N GLU A 329 1.36 8.99 3.65
CA GLU A 329 2.51 8.68 4.50
C GLU A 329 2.18 8.52 5.98
N ARG A 330 3.16 7.97 6.69
CA ARG A 330 3.17 7.93 8.14
C ARG A 330 3.80 9.23 8.63
N HIS A 331 3.09 9.98 9.46
CA HIS A 331 3.59 11.26 9.95
C HIS A 331 4.23 11.11 11.33
N SER A 332 5.42 11.67 11.51
CA SER A 332 6.10 11.70 12.81
C SER A 332 5.25 12.50 13.81
N ILE A 333 4.94 11.89 14.95
CA ILE A 333 4.17 12.55 16.00
C ILE A 333 4.91 13.79 16.51
N ALA A 334 6.22 13.70 16.72
CA ALA A 334 7.03 14.82 17.19
C ALA A 334 6.93 16.03 16.26
N ARG A 335 7.03 15.80 14.94
CA ARG A 335 6.88 16.84 13.92
C ARG A 335 5.49 17.45 13.92
N LEU A 336 4.43 16.64 14.05
CA LEU A 336 3.05 17.14 14.11
C LEU A 336 2.79 17.99 15.36
N GLU A 337 3.29 17.56 16.52
CA GLU A 337 3.18 18.32 17.76
C GLU A 337 3.89 19.68 17.63
N GLU A 338 5.08 19.71 17.02
CA GLU A 338 5.82 20.95 16.77
C GLU A 338 5.13 21.86 15.75
N MET A 339 4.66 21.28 14.64
CA MET A 339 4.05 22.00 13.51
C MET A 339 2.72 22.63 13.89
N PHE A 340 1.88 21.89 14.62
CA PHE A 340 0.55 22.37 15.00
C PHE A 340 0.46 22.90 16.43
N LYS A 341 1.55 22.84 17.21
CA LYS A 341 1.59 23.22 18.64
C LYS A 341 0.52 22.50 19.47
N ILE A 342 0.42 21.18 19.27
CA ILE A 342 -0.56 20.29 19.93
C ILE A 342 0.14 19.19 20.72
N LYS A 343 -0.59 18.48 21.59
CA LYS A 343 -0.10 17.28 22.27
C LYS A 343 -0.93 16.05 21.86
N ILE A 344 -0.28 15.12 21.18
CA ILE A 344 -0.84 13.90 20.61
C ILE A 344 -0.57 12.69 21.54
N MET A 345 0.58 12.65 22.22
CA MET A 345 0.90 11.57 23.16
C MET A 345 1.02 12.04 24.61
N LYS A 346 0.75 11.12 25.54
CA LYS A 346 0.91 11.27 26.99
C LYS A 346 1.66 10.08 27.58
N ASP A 347 2.32 10.30 28.71
CA ASP A 347 2.90 9.23 29.52
C ASP A 347 1.76 8.42 30.18
N ASP A 348 1.88 7.10 30.17
CA ASP A 348 0.93 6.18 30.82
C ASP A 348 1.24 5.89 32.29
N GLY A 349 2.30 6.51 32.84
CA GLY A 349 2.77 6.33 34.22
C GLY A 349 3.76 5.18 34.38
N TYR A 350 4.11 4.48 33.29
CA TYR A 350 5.06 3.37 33.28
C TYR A 350 6.20 3.61 32.27
N ASN A 351 6.58 4.87 32.04
CA ASN A 351 7.56 5.29 31.03
C ASN A 351 7.21 4.80 29.62
N ARG A 352 5.91 4.63 29.33
CA ARG A 352 5.40 4.26 28.00
C ARG A 352 4.51 5.37 27.48
N LEU A 353 4.67 5.68 26.20
CA LEU A 353 3.89 6.70 25.55
C LEU A 353 2.61 6.10 24.97
N LYS A 354 1.47 6.79 25.16
CA LYS A 354 0.18 6.42 24.58
C LYS A 354 -0.49 7.64 23.97
N LEU A 355 -1.34 7.45 22.96
CA LEU A 355 -2.17 8.55 22.44
C LEU A 355 -3.04 9.15 23.53
N CYS A 356 -3.15 10.47 23.49
CA CYS A 356 -4.23 11.21 24.11
C CYS A 356 -5.58 10.71 23.54
N ASP A 357 -6.61 10.67 24.38
CA ASP A 357 -7.89 10.07 24.00
C ASP A 357 -8.56 10.80 22.81
N ASP A 358 -8.18 12.06 22.54
CA ASP A 358 -8.66 12.85 21.40
C ASP A 358 -8.20 12.27 20.05
N TYR A 359 -7.04 11.62 20.03
CA TYR A 359 -6.35 11.18 18.81
C TYR A 359 -6.51 9.67 18.54
N LEU A 360 -7.38 8.98 19.28
CA LEU A 360 -7.63 7.54 19.12
C LEU A 360 -8.20 7.15 17.75
N LEU A 361 -8.65 8.13 16.94
CA LEU A 361 -9.01 7.94 15.54
C LEU A 361 -7.82 7.49 14.68
N PHE A 362 -6.59 7.78 15.08
CA PHE A 362 -5.38 7.45 14.33
C PHE A 362 -4.75 6.15 14.81
N ARG A 363 -4.12 5.44 13.88
CA ARG A 363 -3.25 4.31 14.22
C ARG A 363 -1.90 4.84 14.67
N ILE A 364 -1.34 4.24 15.71
CA ILE A 364 0.04 4.50 16.14
C ILE A 364 0.92 3.35 15.69
N GLN A 365 2.10 3.69 15.21
CA GLN A 365 3.20 2.76 15.14
C GLN A 365 4.38 3.30 15.95
N GLN A 366 4.81 2.54 16.95
CA GLN A 366 5.99 2.87 17.76
C GLN A 366 7.19 2.08 17.26
N GLY A 367 8.34 2.75 17.21
CA GLY A 367 9.63 2.11 16.98
C GLY A 367 10.04 1.17 18.12
N TYR A 368 11.20 0.55 17.97
CA TYR A 368 11.70 -0.49 18.88
C TYR A 368 11.77 -0.04 20.36
N TYR A 369 12.03 1.26 20.59
CA TYR A 369 12.05 1.88 21.90
C TYR A 369 10.71 2.57 22.21
N ARG A 370 9.85 1.91 22.98
CA ARG A 370 8.50 2.38 23.36
C ARG A 370 8.45 3.68 24.18
N SER A 371 9.60 4.16 24.64
CA SER A 371 9.77 5.42 25.38
C SER A 371 10.21 6.58 24.48
N ASN A 372 10.58 6.34 23.21
CA ASN A 372 11.07 7.40 22.32
C ASN A 372 9.98 7.89 21.36
N GLN A 373 9.49 9.11 21.61
CA GLN A 373 8.49 9.79 20.79
C GLN A 373 8.98 10.07 19.35
N GLU A 374 10.28 10.26 19.14
CA GLU A 374 10.84 10.58 17.82
C GLU A 374 10.64 9.44 16.80
N ASN A 375 10.46 8.21 17.29
CA ASN A 375 10.19 7.03 16.47
C ASN A 375 8.71 6.60 16.50
N SER A 376 7.80 7.50 16.84
CA SER A 376 6.37 7.22 16.86
C SER A 376 5.67 7.95 15.71
N PHE A 377 4.81 7.22 15.00
CA PHE A 377 4.11 7.72 13.81
C PHE A 377 2.61 7.54 13.92
N VAL A 378 1.86 8.46 13.32
CA VAL A 378 0.41 8.33 13.10
C VAL A 378 0.08 8.11 11.64
N SER A 379 -0.94 7.29 11.40
CA SER A 379 -1.47 7.06 10.06
C SER A 379 -2.93 6.59 10.09
N LEU A 380 -3.52 6.47 8.91
CA LEU A 380 -4.76 5.75 8.63
C LEU A 380 -4.49 4.66 7.60
N SER A 381 -5.39 3.68 7.46
CA SER A 381 -5.34 2.73 6.35
C SER A 381 -5.63 3.42 5.01
N ASP A 382 -5.00 2.94 3.93
CA ASP A 382 -5.10 3.54 2.61
C ASP A 382 -6.54 3.52 2.08
N GLU A 383 -7.29 2.46 2.36
CA GLU A 383 -8.69 2.34 1.99
C GLU A 383 -9.55 3.37 2.72
N LEU A 384 -9.34 3.55 4.02
CA LEU A 384 -10.07 4.53 4.80
C LEU A 384 -9.76 5.95 4.30
N ARG A 385 -8.48 6.26 4.05
CA ARG A 385 -8.07 7.55 3.48
C ARG A 385 -8.77 7.85 2.16
N LYS A 386 -8.83 6.88 1.24
CA LYS A 386 -9.50 7.03 -0.07
C LYS A 386 -10.99 7.36 0.06
N ILE A 387 -11.67 6.81 1.07
CA ILE A 387 -13.06 7.16 1.35
C ILE A 387 -13.14 8.56 1.93
N LEU A 388 -12.35 8.86 2.96
CA LEU A 388 -12.40 10.15 3.63
C LEU A 388 -12.03 11.33 2.71
N LYS A 389 -11.16 11.12 1.70
CA LYS A 389 -10.88 12.11 0.63
C LYS A 389 -12.15 12.56 -0.11
N LYS A 390 -13.18 11.71 -0.23
CA LYS A 390 -14.46 12.07 -0.88
C LYS A 390 -15.31 13.01 -0.03
N HIS A 391 -15.05 13.06 1.27
CA HIS A 391 -15.85 13.81 2.22
C HIS A 391 -15.15 15.09 2.71
N LEU A 392 -13.81 15.10 2.74
CA LEU A 392 -13.02 16.27 3.14
C LEU A 392 -12.89 17.31 2.01
N PRO A 393 -12.73 18.61 2.37
CA PRO A 393 -12.45 19.65 1.39
C PRO A 393 -11.10 19.41 0.72
N LEU A 394 -10.98 19.87 -0.53
CA LEU A 394 -9.71 19.82 -1.27
C LEU A 394 -8.68 20.74 -0.58
N PRO A 395 -7.47 20.25 -0.31
CA PRO A 395 -6.43 21.04 0.34
C PRO A 395 -5.83 22.08 -0.63
N GLU A 396 -5.15 23.08 -0.07
CA GLU A 396 -4.34 24.01 -0.87
C GLU A 396 -3.26 23.24 -1.64
N GLY A 397 -3.07 23.58 -2.91
CA GLY A 397 -2.15 22.85 -3.79
C GLY A 397 -2.70 21.53 -4.33
N TYR A 398 -4.00 21.25 -4.14
CA TYR A 398 -4.66 20.15 -4.85
C TYR A 398 -4.57 20.35 -6.35
N GLU A 399 -4.99 21.48 -6.90
CA GLU A 399 -4.73 21.80 -8.31
C GLU A 399 -3.34 22.39 -8.49
N MET A 400 -2.70 22.12 -9.63
CA MET A 400 -1.52 22.87 -10.04
C MET A 400 -1.96 24.19 -10.66
N LEU A 401 -1.59 25.29 -10.02
CA LEU A 401 -1.97 26.63 -10.46
C LEU A 401 -0.77 27.30 -11.13
N PRO A 402 -0.95 27.83 -12.36
CA PRO A 402 0.09 28.61 -13.02
C PRO A 402 0.32 29.93 -12.27
N LEU A 403 1.55 30.43 -12.35
CA LEU A 403 1.97 31.71 -11.77
C LEU A 403 2.26 32.71 -12.89
N ASP A 404 1.64 33.89 -12.79
CA ASP A 404 1.93 35.02 -13.68
C ASP A 404 3.36 35.53 -13.48
N THR A 405 3.83 35.54 -12.23
CA THR A 405 5.17 35.97 -11.84
C THR A 405 5.73 35.10 -10.72
N ILE A 406 7.04 34.81 -10.77
CA ILE A 406 7.75 34.09 -9.72
C ILE A 406 8.49 35.06 -8.79
N LYS A 407 8.69 34.67 -7.52
CA LYS A 407 9.57 35.41 -6.62
C LYS A 407 11.02 35.32 -7.10
N LYS A 408 11.81 36.36 -6.82
CA LYS A 408 13.25 36.37 -7.15
C LYS A 408 13.95 35.17 -6.50
N THR A 409 14.70 34.44 -7.31
CA THR A 409 15.59 33.35 -6.90
C THR A 409 17.05 33.74 -7.14
N ASP A 410 17.99 32.98 -6.56
CA ASP A 410 19.43 33.20 -6.79
C ASP A 410 19.81 32.92 -8.25
N PHE A 411 19.20 31.90 -8.84
CA PHE A 411 19.49 31.44 -10.20
C PHE A 411 18.21 31.19 -11.00
N ILE A 412 18.31 31.43 -12.31
CA ILE A 412 17.34 31.01 -13.33
C ILE A 412 18.15 30.37 -14.45
N HIS A 413 17.76 29.16 -14.84
CA HIS A 413 18.36 28.46 -15.97
C HIS A 413 17.32 28.24 -17.06
N GLU A 414 17.54 28.92 -18.18
CA GLU A 414 16.77 28.80 -19.42
C GLU A 414 17.70 28.25 -20.51
N ASN A 415 17.39 27.07 -21.06
CA ASN A 415 18.25 26.47 -22.08
C ASN A 415 18.09 27.17 -23.44
N ASN A 416 16.91 27.74 -23.72
CA ASN A 416 16.59 28.39 -25.01
C ASN A 416 16.94 27.51 -26.23
N ALA A 417 16.70 26.21 -26.12
CA ALA A 417 16.99 25.20 -27.14
C ALA A 417 18.48 25.09 -27.58
N LEU A 418 19.42 25.67 -26.82
CA LEU A 418 20.87 25.54 -27.07
C LEU A 418 21.34 24.08 -27.12
N ILE A 419 20.65 23.20 -26.39
CA ILE A 419 20.91 21.75 -26.41
C ILE A 419 20.92 21.17 -27.83
N LEU A 420 20.09 21.67 -28.74
CA LEU A 420 19.96 21.14 -30.10
C LEU A 420 21.26 21.36 -30.91
N ARG A 421 22.11 22.31 -30.52
CA ARG A 421 23.45 22.50 -31.12
C ARG A 421 24.54 21.74 -30.39
N GLN A 422 24.37 21.58 -29.09
CA GLN A 422 25.40 21.02 -28.23
C GLN A 422 25.32 19.51 -28.09
N ILE A 423 24.16 18.89 -28.33
CA ILE A 423 23.96 17.45 -28.06
C ILE A 423 24.92 16.56 -28.84
N ASN A 424 25.18 16.86 -30.12
CA ASN A 424 26.15 16.12 -30.91
C ASN A 424 27.60 16.37 -30.44
N LEU A 425 27.90 17.58 -29.94
CA LEU A 425 29.17 17.87 -29.28
C LEU A 425 29.36 17.02 -28.03
N PHE A 426 28.33 16.90 -27.19
CA PHE A 426 28.37 16.08 -25.99
C PHE A 426 28.53 14.59 -26.34
N ILE A 427 27.73 14.06 -27.27
CA ILE A 427 27.81 12.67 -27.72
C ILE A 427 29.20 12.37 -28.29
N ALA A 428 29.74 13.25 -29.14
CA ALA A 428 31.06 13.07 -29.72
C ALA A 428 32.15 13.06 -28.66
N TYR A 429 32.12 14.00 -27.70
CA TYR A 429 33.09 14.06 -26.60
C TYR A 429 33.11 12.77 -25.79
N ILE A 430 31.92 12.23 -25.45
CA ILE A 430 31.77 10.98 -24.70
C ILE A 430 32.31 9.80 -25.51
N LYS A 431 31.94 9.69 -26.80
CA LYS A 431 32.36 8.59 -27.68
C LYS A 431 33.85 8.56 -27.99
N GLN A 432 34.52 9.71 -27.95
CA GLN A 432 35.97 9.82 -28.18
C GLN A 432 36.82 9.24 -27.03
N GLY A 433 36.20 8.66 -26.00
CA GLY A 433 36.90 8.07 -24.86
C GLY A 433 37.57 9.11 -23.97
N ASN A 434 37.08 10.35 -23.97
CA ASN A 434 37.63 11.43 -23.15
C ASN A 434 37.27 11.29 -21.65
N LEU A 435 36.30 10.43 -21.32
CA LEU A 435 35.89 10.16 -19.95
C LEU A 435 36.82 9.11 -19.31
N LYS A 436 37.45 9.49 -18.19
CA LYS A 436 38.22 8.58 -17.34
C LYS A 436 37.33 8.09 -16.20
N PHE A 437 37.38 6.80 -15.94
CA PHE A 437 36.61 6.15 -14.88
C PHE A 437 37.51 5.77 -13.70
N SER A 438 36.91 5.68 -12.51
CA SER A 438 37.56 5.16 -11.32
C SER A 438 38.06 3.71 -11.52
N LYS A 439 38.92 3.21 -10.62
CA LYS A 439 39.50 1.85 -10.70
C LYS A 439 38.47 0.72 -10.86
N ASN A 440 37.26 0.90 -10.32
CA ASN A 440 36.17 -0.07 -10.42
C ASN A 440 35.25 0.18 -11.63
N GLN A 441 35.63 1.08 -12.55
CA GLN A 441 34.90 1.50 -13.75
C GLN A 441 33.47 2.06 -13.55
N ASN A 442 33.00 2.19 -12.31
CA ASN A 442 31.60 2.54 -12.02
C ASN A 442 31.29 4.04 -11.91
N LYS A 443 32.30 4.91 -11.81
CA LYS A 443 32.11 6.36 -11.67
C LYS A 443 33.10 7.14 -12.52
N VAL A 444 32.64 8.20 -13.17
CA VAL A 444 33.48 9.14 -13.92
C VAL A 444 34.30 9.97 -12.93
N MET A 445 35.59 10.16 -13.22
CA MET A 445 36.48 10.95 -12.38
C MET A 445 36.14 12.44 -12.45
N LYS A 446 36.19 13.16 -11.32
CA LYS A 446 35.90 14.60 -11.24
C LYS A 446 36.69 15.43 -12.27
N GLY A 447 37.95 15.06 -12.52
CA GLY A 447 38.79 15.69 -13.55
C GLY A 447 38.19 15.59 -14.96
N SER A 448 37.62 14.44 -15.34
CA SER A 448 36.99 14.27 -16.65
C SER A 448 35.68 15.05 -16.80
N ILE A 449 34.90 15.18 -15.72
CA ILE A 449 33.68 16.01 -15.72
C ILE A 449 34.07 17.47 -15.96
N LYS A 450 35.06 17.97 -15.22
CA LYS A 450 35.58 19.33 -15.37
C LYS A 450 36.12 19.61 -16.78
N GLU A 451 36.88 18.66 -17.34
CA GLU A 451 37.39 18.79 -18.71
C GLU A 451 36.26 18.80 -19.74
N MET A 452 35.20 17.99 -19.59
CA MET A 452 34.05 18.04 -20.48
C MET A 452 33.33 19.38 -20.39
N ALA A 453 33.10 19.89 -19.18
CA ALA A 453 32.45 21.18 -18.96
C ALA A 453 33.23 22.31 -19.67
N ARG A 454 34.55 22.31 -19.52
CA ARG A 454 35.46 23.27 -20.17
C ARG A 454 35.45 23.11 -21.70
N CYS A 455 35.72 21.91 -22.21
CA CYS A 455 35.84 21.66 -23.65
C CYS A 455 34.53 21.91 -24.39
N CYS A 456 33.40 21.53 -23.80
CA CYS A 456 32.09 21.69 -24.42
C CYS A 456 31.40 23.01 -24.05
N SER A 457 32.08 23.91 -23.32
CA SER A 457 31.54 25.20 -22.86
C SER A 457 30.19 25.08 -22.16
N ILE A 458 30.06 24.09 -21.27
CA ILE A 458 28.83 23.85 -20.51
C ILE A 458 28.74 24.87 -19.38
N LYS A 459 27.75 25.75 -19.46
CA LYS A 459 27.37 26.61 -18.34
C LYS A 459 26.68 25.77 -17.26
N GLU A 460 27.28 25.71 -16.07
CA GLU A 460 26.81 24.95 -14.92
C GLU A 460 25.65 25.60 -14.19
N PHE A 461 24.97 24.81 -13.33
CA PHE A 461 23.88 25.30 -12.50
C PHE A 461 24.37 26.14 -11.30
N TYR A 462 25.53 25.83 -10.75
CA TYR A 462 26.10 26.52 -9.60
C TYR A 462 27.57 26.89 -9.88
N ASP A 463 28.00 28.04 -9.35
CA ASP A 463 29.37 28.55 -9.50
C ASP A 463 30.26 28.25 -8.27
N ASN A 464 29.81 27.41 -7.33
CA ASN A 464 30.48 27.10 -6.06
C ASN A 464 30.85 25.61 -5.95
N ASP A 465 31.24 25.11 -4.76
CA ASP A 465 31.70 23.73 -4.49
C ASP A 465 30.83 22.58 -5.07
N MET A 466 29.58 22.87 -5.45
CA MET A 466 28.69 22.01 -6.24
C MET A 466 28.96 22.07 -7.75
N GLU A 467 30.20 22.40 -8.15
CA GLU A 467 30.61 22.52 -9.55
C GLU A 467 30.32 21.24 -10.33
N TYR A 468 29.84 21.40 -11.56
CA TYR A 468 29.69 20.35 -12.58
C TYR A 468 28.47 19.41 -12.47
N ILE A 469 27.42 19.77 -11.72
CA ILE A 469 26.18 18.96 -11.64
C ILE A 469 25.52 18.78 -13.00
N LYS A 470 25.42 19.84 -13.82
CA LYS A 470 24.77 19.75 -15.13
C LYS A 470 25.57 18.85 -16.06
N THR A 471 26.89 19.03 -16.09
CA THR A 471 27.77 18.18 -16.89
C THR A 471 27.67 16.72 -16.45
N GLN A 472 27.63 16.45 -15.14
CA GLN A 472 27.46 15.10 -14.62
C GLN A 472 26.14 14.46 -15.07
N LEU A 473 25.02 15.19 -14.97
CA LEU A 473 23.70 14.73 -15.44
C LEU A 473 23.70 14.39 -16.94
N ILE A 474 24.33 15.24 -17.76
CA ILE A 474 24.47 15.02 -19.21
C ILE A 474 25.30 13.76 -19.48
N ILE A 475 26.44 13.60 -18.81
CA ILE A 475 27.32 12.44 -18.95
C ILE A 475 26.57 11.16 -18.60
N ASP A 476 25.93 11.11 -17.43
CA ASP A 476 25.26 9.92 -16.94
C ASP A 476 24.11 9.49 -17.86
N PHE A 477 23.34 10.47 -18.36
CA PHE A 477 22.23 10.21 -19.26
C PHE A 477 22.69 9.73 -20.65
N LEU A 478 23.61 10.46 -21.29
CA LEU A 478 24.03 10.16 -22.66
C LEU A 478 24.90 8.90 -22.75
N THR A 479 25.73 8.64 -21.74
CA THR A 479 26.53 7.40 -21.68
C THR A 479 25.62 6.19 -21.63
N ALA A 480 24.54 6.26 -20.83
CA ALA A 480 23.57 5.18 -20.73
C ALA A 480 22.71 5.03 -21.99
N ALA A 481 22.25 6.13 -22.59
CA ALA A 481 21.40 6.11 -23.79
C ALA A 481 22.10 5.52 -25.04
N SER A 482 23.42 5.31 -25.00
CA SER A 482 24.20 4.67 -26.09
C SER A 482 23.97 5.31 -27.47
N THR A 483 23.83 6.63 -27.52
CA THR A 483 23.38 7.31 -28.74
C THR A 483 24.47 7.43 -29.79
N GLU A 484 24.15 7.07 -31.04
CA GLU A 484 24.93 7.49 -32.20
C GLU A 484 24.79 8.98 -32.48
N ARG A 485 25.59 9.50 -33.42
CA ARG A 485 25.45 10.88 -33.86
C ARG A 485 23.99 11.10 -34.28
N ILE A 486 23.38 12.14 -33.73
CA ILE A 486 21.99 12.48 -34.03
C ILE A 486 21.99 13.31 -35.32
N ILE A 487 21.47 12.75 -36.40
CA ILE A 487 21.42 13.41 -37.72
C ILE A 487 20.49 14.64 -37.66
N ASP A 488 19.30 14.48 -37.09
CA ASP A 488 18.31 15.53 -36.86
C ASP A 488 18.20 15.76 -35.34
N PRO A 489 18.83 16.82 -34.78
CA PRO A 489 18.85 17.07 -33.34
C PRO A 489 17.46 17.17 -32.71
N ILE A 490 16.48 17.68 -33.44
CA ILE A 490 15.09 17.84 -32.94
C ILE A 490 14.45 16.45 -32.80
N LYS A 491 14.48 15.65 -33.88
CA LYS A 491 13.91 14.30 -33.86
C LYS A 491 14.68 13.36 -32.92
N GLY A 492 16.00 13.47 -32.86
CA GLY A 492 16.81 12.63 -32.00
C GLY A 492 16.65 12.96 -30.52
N LEU A 493 16.50 14.24 -30.15
CA LEU A 493 16.16 14.61 -28.77
C LEU A 493 14.78 14.07 -28.38
N LYS A 494 13.80 14.16 -29.29
CA LYS A 494 12.49 13.53 -29.09
C LYS A 494 12.61 12.03 -28.88
N GLN A 495 13.31 11.33 -29.77
CA GLN A 495 13.53 9.88 -29.66
C GLN A 495 14.24 9.48 -28.36
N LEU A 496 15.21 10.27 -27.90
CA LEU A 496 15.91 10.06 -26.63
C LEU A 496 14.94 10.04 -25.44
N PHE A 497 14.06 11.05 -25.35
CA PHE A 497 13.11 11.12 -24.25
C PHE A 497 11.91 10.19 -24.45
N ASP A 498 11.53 9.86 -25.69
CA ASP A 498 10.58 8.78 -25.97
C ASP A 498 11.14 7.44 -25.44
N ASN A 499 12.42 7.15 -25.64
CA ASN A 499 13.05 5.95 -25.10
C ASN A 499 13.11 5.98 -23.55
N PHE A 500 13.36 7.16 -22.97
CA PHE A 500 13.34 7.36 -21.52
C PHE A 500 11.96 7.07 -20.93
N PHE A 501 10.88 7.68 -21.44
CA PHE A 501 9.54 7.49 -20.88
C PHE A 501 8.95 6.11 -21.20
N ASN A 502 9.26 5.52 -22.36
CA ASN A 502 8.84 4.17 -22.73
C ASN A 502 9.76 3.05 -22.21
N CYS A 503 10.67 3.37 -21.27
CA CYS A 503 11.53 2.41 -20.58
C CYS A 503 12.42 1.53 -21.48
N LYS A 504 12.71 1.95 -22.73
CA LYS A 504 13.56 1.17 -23.66
C LYS A 504 15.01 1.08 -23.19
N ASP A 505 15.47 2.09 -22.44
CA ASP A 505 16.83 2.16 -21.89
C ASP A 505 16.88 1.89 -20.37
N LEU A 506 15.83 1.29 -19.78
CA LEU A 506 15.71 1.11 -18.33
C LEU A 506 16.88 0.33 -17.70
N LYS A 507 17.41 -0.68 -18.41
CA LYS A 507 18.59 -1.44 -17.95
C LYS A 507 19.90 -0.66 -18.03
N LYS A 508 19.93 0.42 -18.82
CA LYS A 508 21.12 1.25 -19.02
C LYS A 508 21.09 2.50 -18.13
N TYR A 509 19.92 3.13 -17.99
CA TYR A 509 19.73 4.34 -17.21
C TYR A 509 18.62 4.18 -16.18
N GLN A 510 18.99 4.26 -14.91
CA GLN A 510 18.08 4.07 -13.78
C GLN A 510 17.95 5.39 -13.00
N MET A 511 16.72 5.84 -12.75
CA MET A 511 16.44 7.16 -12.14
C MET A 511 16.99 7.30 -10.72
N ARG A 512 17.28 6.20 -10.03
CA ARG A 512 17.88 6.23 -8.69
C ARG A 512 19.28 6.86 -8.70
N ASN A 513 19.96 6.86 -9.85
CA ASN A 513 21.26 7.49 -10.01
C ASN A 513 21.16 9.01 -9.86
N LEU A 514 19.96 9.60 -9.94
CA LEU A 514 19.72 11.02 -9.68
C LEU A 514 19.67 11.36 -8.17
N LEU A 515 19.63 10.36 -7.29
CA LEU A 515 19.61 10.55 -5.83
C LEU A 515 21.03 10.54 -5.27
N PHE A 516 21.82 11.57 -5.60
CA PHE A 516 23.26 11.65 -5.27
C PHE A 516 23.59 11.53 -3.77
N HIS A 517 22.64 11.90 -2.90
CA HIS A 517 22.78 11.86 -1.45
C HIS A 517 22.52 10.48 -0.84
N ILE A 518 21.84 9.59 -1.55
CA ILE A 518 21.45 8.28 -1.02
C ILE A 518 22.57 7.25 -1.20
N LYS A 519 22.85 6.51 -0.12
CA LYS A 519 23.83 5.42 -0.03
C LYS A 519 23.11 4.12 0.34
N GLY A 520 23.69 2.97 0.03
CA GLY A 520 23.07 1.67 0.32
C GLY A 520 23.73 0.47 -0.37
N ASP A 521 23.34 -0.73 0.04
CA ASP A 521 23.85 -2.00 -0.49
C ASP A 521 23.31 -2.28 -1.91
N ALA A 522 24.15 -2.81 -2.80
CA ALA A 522 23.76 -3.25 -4.14
C ALA A 522 22.68 -4.36 -4.11
N ASN A 523 22.52 -5.12 -3.03
CA ASN A 523 21.62 -6.28 -3.02
C ASN A 523 20.11 -6.00 -3.09
N TYR A 524 19.63 -4.76 -3.12
CA TYR A 524 18.20 -4.51 -3.42
C TYR A 524 17.84 -4.74 -4.90
N TYR A 525 18.81 -5.04 -5.78
CA TYR A 525 18.59 -5.37 -7.20
C TYR A 525 17.75 -6.63 -7.45
N TYR A 526 17.44 -7.42 -6.42
CA TYR A 526 16.59 -8.62 -6.52
C TYR A 526 15.08 -8.32 -6.42
N TYR A 527 14.68 -7.10 -6.09
CA TYR A 527 13.28 -6.70 -5.98
C TYR A 527 12.82 -6.01 -7.27
N ASN A 528 11.54 -6.18 -7.67
CA ASN A 528 10.89 -5.68 -8.90
C ASN A 528 10.99 -4.15 -9.16
N TYR A 529 12.20 -3.61 -9.25
CA TYR A 529 12.47 -2.18 -9.40
C TYR A 529 12.05 -1.67 -10.78
N GLU A 530 12.16 -2.51 -11.82
CA GLU A 530 11.84 -2.14 -13.19
C GLU A 530 10.36 -1.72 -13.34
N GLN A 531 9.45 -2.51 -12.75
CA GLN A 531 8.01 -2.22 -12.79
C GLN A 531 7.64 -0.97 -11.99
N GLN A 532 8.33 -0.69 -10.88
CA GLN A 532 8.08 0.53 -10.12
C GLN A 532 8.62 1.75 -10.87
N GLU A 533 9.83 1.67 -11.40
CA GLU A 533 10.45 2.76 -12.15
C GLU A 533 9.63 3.13 -13.40
N GLU A 534 9.02 2.15 -14.10
CA GLU A 534 8.08 2.39 -15.19
C GLU A 534 6.89 3.27 -14.76
N LYS A 535 6.27 2.94 -13.61
CA LYS A 535 5.15 3.71 -13.06
C LYS A 535 5.58 5.12 -12.65
N VAL A 536 6.79 5.28 -12.12
CA VAL A 536 7.34 6.59 -11.76
C VAL A 536 7.58 7.44 -13.02
N ARG A 537 8.17 6.88 -14.08
CA ARG A 537 8.37 7.57 -15.36
C ARG A 537 7.05 8.01 -15.99
N LEU A 538 6.03 7.16 -15.96
CA LEU A 538 4.69 7.50 -16.43
C LEU A 538 4.06 8.62 -15.59
N SER A 539 4.21 8.58 -14.27
CA SER A 539 3.72 9.63 -13.36
C SER A 539 4.39 10.97 -13.64
N ILE A 540 5.72 10.98 -13.85
CA ILE A 540 6.47 12.18 -14.24
C ILE A 540 6.02 12.71 -15.61
N LEU A 541 5.82 11.83 -16.60
CA LEU A 541 5.29 12.23 -17.91
C LEU A 541 3.93 12.91 -17.76
N ASN A 542 3.02 12.31 -16.99
CA ASN A 542 1.70 12.88 -16.75
C ASN A 542 1.79 14.22 -16.01
N LEU A 543 2.71 14.37 -15.06
CA LEU A 543 2.97 15.64 -14.37
C LEU A 543 3.39 16.74 -15.36
N LEU A 544 4.32 16.45 -16.28
CA LEU A 544 4.76 17.40 -17.30
C LEU A 544 3.62 17.82 -18.24
N LYS A 545 2.72 16.90 -18.59
CA LYS A 545 1.58 17.18 -19.49
C LYS A 545 0.58 18.20 -18.92
N VAL A 546 0.50 18.32 -17.60
CA VAL A 546 -0.38 19.32 -16.97
C VAL A 546 0.17 20.74 -17.20
N MET A 547 1.48 20.93 -17.26
CA MET A 547 2.14 22.24 -17.47
C MET A 547 2.18 22.67 -18.95
N SER A 548 1.18 22.32 -19.75
CA SER A 548 1.16 22.53 -21.21
C SER A 548 0.90 23.98 -21.64
N ASP A 549 0.64 24.87 -20.69
CA ASP A 549 0.33 26.29 -20.88
C ASP A 549 1.56 27.21 -20.85
N TYR A 550 2.76 26.65 -20.63
CA TYR A 550 4.02 27.37 -20.60
C TYR A 550 4.12 28.46 -19.52
N HIS A 551 3.38 28.33 -18.41
CA HIS A 551 3.54 29.19 -17.23
C HIS A 551 4.52 28.59 -16.21
N TRP A 552 4.95 29.41 -15.26
CA TRP A 552 5.73 28.95 -14.12
C TRP A 552 4.83 28.28 -13.09
N TYR A 553 5.30 27.17 -12.52
CA TYR A 553 4.64 26.45 -11.43
C TYR A 553 5.58 26.36 -10.24
N ALA A 554 5.03 26.53 -9.03
CA ALA A 554 5.78 26.31 -7.80
C ALA A 554 6.07 24.82 -7.61
N MET A 555 7.32 24.48 -7.30
CA MET A 555 7.76 23.12 -7.04
C MET A 555 6.99 22.49 -5.87
N GLU A 556 6.69 23.28 -4.83
CA GLU A 556 5.85 22.82 -3.71
C GLU A 556 4.44 22.43 -4.17
N ASN A 557 3.80 23.23 -5.02
CA ASN A 557 2.48 22.91 -5.57
C ASN A 557 2.53 21.64 -6.43
N MET A 558 3.60 21.42 -7.21
CA MET A 558 3.79 20.19 -7.98
C MET A 558 3.92 18.95 -7.07
N ILE A 559 4.68 19.02 -5.98
CA ILE A 559 4.79 17.93 -5.00
C ILE A 559 3.43 17.64 -4.37
N ASN A 560 2.71 18.68 -3.93
CA ASN A 560 1.38 18.55 -3.34
C ASN A 560 0.38 17.90 -4.31
N TYR A 561 0.37 18.33 -5.58
CA TYR A 561 -0.44 17.74 -6.62
C TYR A 561 -0.22 16.23 -6.75
N CYS A 562 1.05 15.80 -6.77
CA CYS A 562 1.40 14.38 -6.82
C CYS A 562 0.95 13.62 -5.57
N CYS A 563 1.23 14.17 -4.38
CA CYS A 563 0.89 13.53 -3.10
C CYS A 563 -0.63 13.36 -2.93
N TYR A 564 -1.41 14.41 -3.21
CA TYR A 564 -2.86 14.40 -2.97
C TYR A 564 -3.62 13.48 -3.94
N ARG A 565 -3.07 13.24 -5.13
CA ARG A 565 -3.61 12.30 -6.13
C ARG A 565 -3.04 10.87 -6.04
N ASP A 566 -2.24 10.59 -5.00
CA ASP A 566 -1.56 9.30 -4.82
C ASP A 566 -0.78 8.87 -6.09
N MET A 567 -0.15 9.83 -6.79
CA MET A 567 0.69 9.53 -7.96
C MET A 567 1.85 8.63 -7.54
N ASN A 568 2.15 7.60 -8.34
CA ASN A 568 3.21 6.67 -7.98
C ASN A 568 4.58 7.28 -8.28
N LEU A 569 5.24 7.77 -7.23
CA LEU A 569 6.61 8.29 -7.25
C LEU A 569 7.57 7.42 -6.41
N ASP A 570 7.12 6.25 -5.97
CA ASP A 570 7.88 5.35 -5.10
C ASP A 570 8.85 4.51 -5.96
N LEU A 571 10.07 5.02 -6.12
CA LEU A 571 11.11 4.34 -6.92
C LEU A 571 11.58 3.02 -6.28
N VAL A 572 11.53 2.93 -4.95
CA VAL A 572 11.97 1.77 -4.17
C VAL A 572 10.89 1.46 -3.13
N ASP A 573 10.56 0.19 -2.94
CA ASP A 573 9.62 -0.21 -1.87
C ASP A 573 10.07 0.34 -0.49
N ARG A 574 9.11 0.80 0.32
CA ARG A 574 9.40 1.48 1.59
C ARG A 574 10.13 0.58 2.60
N ALA A 575 9.78 -0.71 2.65
CA ALA A 575 10.45 -1.66 3.54
C ALA A 575 11.88 -1.95 3.08
N VAL A 576 12.10 -2.01 1.76
CA VAL A 576 13.43 -2.13 1.16
C VAL A 576 14.27 -0.87 1.44
N ALA A 577 13.70 0.33 1.26
CA ALA A 577 14.38 1.59 1.55
C ALA A 577 14.81 1.67 3.02
N ASN A 578 13.93 1.33 3.95
CA ASN A 578 14.21 1.32 5.38
C ASN A 578 15.34 0.36 5.76
N ARG A 579 15.46 -0.78 5.07
CA ARG A 579 16.48 -1.78 5.38
C ARG A 579 17.84 -1.48 4.76
N TYR A 580 17.89 -0.90 3.57
CA TYR A 580 19.12 -0.85 2.77
C TYR A 580 19.59 0.54 2.41
N LEU A 581 18.73 1.55 2.43
CA LEU A 581 19.07 2.91 2.02
C LEU A 581 19.30 3.80 3.24
N TYR A 582 20.29 4.67 3.14
CA TYR A 582 20.63 5.63 4.18
C TYR A 582 21.34 6.86 3.60
N TYR A 583 21.40 7.91 4.40
CA TYR A 583 22.25 9.08 4.18
C TYR A 583 23.11 9.31 5.44
N ASN A 584 24.16 10.13 5.40
CA ASN A 584 24.97 10.38 6.60
C ASN A 584 24.64 11.75 7.16
N LYS A 585 24.43 11.83 8.48
CA LYS A 585 24.18 13.08 9.18
C LYS A 585 25.30 13.37 10.17
N THR A 586 25.67 14.64 10.32
CA THR A 586 26.63 15.09 11.33
C THR A 586 25.92 15.27 12.68
N PHE A 587 26.49 14.69 13.73
CA PHE A 587 26.06 14.82 15.12
C PHE A 587 27.20 15.37 15.99
N ARG A 588 26.89 15.76 17.24
CA ARG A 588 27.85 16.40 18.17
C ARG A 588 29.12 15.57 18.41
N TYR A 589 29.06 14.24 18.28
CA TYR A 589 30.18 13.33 18.57
C TYR A 589 30.59 12.45 17.38
N GLY A 590 30.26 12.86 16.13
CA GLY A 590 30.68 12.12 14.94
C GLY A 590 29.64 12.16 13.82
N HIS A 591 29.58 11.09 13.03
CA HIS A 591 28.60 10.93 11.96
C HIS A 591 27.82 9.64 12.16
N GLU A 592 26.52 9.69 11.90
CA GLU A 592 25.66 8.50 11.95
C GLU A 592 24.98 8.25 10.62
N ARG A 593 24.73 6.96 10.34
CA ARG A 593 23.91 6.53 9.22
C ARG A 593 22.45 6.70 9.61
N VAL A 594 21.72 7.51 8.85
CA VAL A 594 20.28 7.69 9.02
C VAL A 594 19.59 6.84 7.97
N MET A 595 18.98 5.73 8.40
CA MET A 595 18.21 4.84 7.52
C MET A 595 16.96 5.55 6.99
N ILE A 596 16.58 5.28 5.74
CA ILE A 596 15.40 5.88 5.11
C ILE A 596 14.13 5.20 5.64
N SER A 597 13.68 5.62 6.82
CA SER A 597 12.42 5.15 7.41
C SER A 597 11.20 5.73 6.71
N ASP A 598 10.04 5.10 6.91
CA ASP A 598 8.78 5.53 6.29
C ASP A 598 8.42 7.00 6.57
N GLY A 599 8.79 7.51 7.74
CA GLY A 599 8.47 8.89 8.15
C GLY A 599 9.36 9.96 7.52
N ILE A 600 10.44 9.57 6.85
CA ILE A 600 11.30 10.49 6.07
C ILE A 600 11.39 10.09 4.60
N TYR A 601 10.67 9.04 4.18
CA TYR A 601 10.75 8.49 2.83
C TYR A 601 10.43 9.54 1.76
N LYS A 602 9.33 10.29 1.93
CA LYS A 602 8.94 11.37 1.00
C LYS A 602 10.01 12.45 0.91
N ASP A 603 10.43 12.96 2.06
CA ASP A 603 11.40 14.06 2.16
C ASP A 603 12.81 13.65 1.67
N ALA A 604 13.19 12.39 1.84
CA ALA A 604 14.52 11.90 1.48
C ALA A 604 14.62 11.28 0.07
N LEU A 605 13.52 10.76 -0.48
CA LEU A 605 13.51 10.10 -1.80
C LEU A 605 12.61 10.81 -2.80
N ILE A 606 11.30 10.94 -2.51
CA ILE A 606 10.33 11.44 -3.50
C ILE A 606 10.64 12.89 -3.90
N ILE A 607 10.75 13.79 -2.93
CA ILE A 607 10.97 15.22 -3.21
C ILE A 607 12.30 15.44 -3.95
N PRO A 608 13.45 14.90 -3.47
CA PRO A 608 14.71 15.01 -4.20
C PRO A 608 14.69 14.34 -5.59
N LEU A 609 13.96 13.24 -5.76
CA LEU A 609 13.82 12.58 -7.06
C LEU A 609 13.10 13.48 -8.07
N VAL A 610 11.94 14.04 -7.70
CA VAL A 610 11.21 14.93 -8.61
C VAL A 610 12.05 16.15 -8.94
N LYS A 611 12.71 16.77 -7.95
CA LYS A 611 13.59 17.93 -8.18
C LYS A 611 14.76 17.59 -9.10
N SER A 612 15.47 16.48 -8.84
CA SER A 612 16.62 16.06 -9.66
C SER A 612 16.24 15.72 -11.10
N VAL A 613 15.06 15.14 -11.32
CA VAL A 613 14.51 14.91 -12.66
C VAL A 613 14.24 16.23 -13.39
N MET A 614 13.72 17.26 -12.71
CA MET A 614 13.52 18.57 -13.33
C MET A 614 14.85 19.24 -13.71
N PHE A 615 15.90 19.09 -12.88
CA PHE A 615 17.26 19.52 -13.26
C PHE A 615 17.80 18.77 -14.48
N LEU A 616 17.59 17.45 -14.56
CA LEU A 616 17.96 16.65 -15.75
C LEU A 616 17.24 17.18 -17.00
N PHE A 617 15.92 17.34 -16.92
CA PHE A 617 15.11 17.85 -18.04
C PHE A 617 15.53 19.26 -18.45
N SER A 618 15.95 20.08 -17.48
CA SER A 618 16.45 21.43 -17.75
C SER A 618 17.82 21.46 -18.41
N ALA A 619 18.70 20.49 -18.10
CA ALA A 619 19.96 20.30 -18.79
C ALA A 619 19.76 20.03 -20.30
N PHE A 620 18.66 19.36 -20.65
CA PHE A 620 18.24 19.06 -22.02
C PHE A 620 17.18 20.02 -22.59
N GLY A 621 16.88 21.13 -21.90
CA GLY A 621 15.99 22.18 -22.39
C GLY A 621 14.51 21.80 -22.50
N LEU A 622 14.06 20.72 -21.86
CA LEU A 622 12.65 20.34 -21.79
C LEU A 622 11.86 21.26 -20.85
N VAL A 623 12.51 21.71 -19.77
CA VAL A 623 11.93 22.64 -18.78
C VAL A 623 12.92 23.76 -18.46
N ASP A 624 12.41 24.93 -18.13
CA ASP A 624 13.18 25.99 -17.47
C ASP A 624 12.99 25.85 -15.96
N ILE A 625 14.02 26.22 -15.20
CA ILE A 625 14.00 26.14 -13.73
C ILE A 625 14.48 27.44 -13.09
N ALA A 626 13.90 27.77 -11.94
CA ALA A 626 14.35 28.84 -11.05
C ALA A 626 14.58 28.26 -9.65
N TYR A 627 15.74 28.53 -9.07
CA TYR A 627 16.23 27.84 -7.88
C TYR A 627 17.19 28.71 -7.07
N ASN A 628 17.30 28.38 -5.78
CA ASN A 628 18.23 28.99 -4.85
C ASN A 628 19.40 28.06 -4.57
N LEU A 629 20.37 28.53 -3.80
CA LEU A 629 21.30 27.61 -3.14
C LEU A 629 20.52 26.57 -2.32
N PRO A 630 20.91 25.28 -2.37
CA PRO A 630 20.18 24.22 -1.70
C PRO A 630 20.30 24.38 -0.18
N GLU A 631 19.14 24.34 0.48
CA GLU A 631 19.01 24.31 1.94
C GLU A 631 17.87 23.36 2.32
N ASN A 632 18.04 22.63 3.41
CA ASN A 632 17.02 21.77 3.98
C ASN A 632 17.12 21.82 5.51
N PRO A 633 16.13 22.43 6.20
CA PRO A 633 16.21 22.62 7.64
C PRO A 633 15.98 21.33 8.43
N PHE A 634 15.41 20.29 7.81
CA PHE A 634 15.00 19.06 8.51
C PHE A 634 15.95 17.89 8.27
N LEU A 635 16.36 17.68 7.01
CA LEU A 635 17.25 16.61 6.60
C LEU A 635 18.51 17.22 6.00
N GLN A 636 19.68 16.90 6.55
CA GLN A 636 20.97 17.46 6.14
C GLN A 636 21.98 16.34 5.96
N GLU A 637 22.60 16.26 4.79
CA GLU A 637 23.73 15.37 4.56
C GLU A 637 24.96 15.93 5.30
N LYS A 638 25.90 15.03 5.61
CA LYS A 638 27.16 15.33 6.26
C LYS A 638 27.80 16.60 5.68
N GLU A 639 28.11 17.53 6.60
CA GLU A 639 28.83 18.79 6.32
C GLU A 639 28.10 19.77 5.37
N HIS A 640 26.82 19.52 5.08
CA HIS A 640 26.01 20.37 4.20
C HIS A 640 24.76 20.89 4.92
N LYS A 641 24.28 22.07 4.51
CA LYS A 641 23.00 22.65 4.97
C LYS A 641 21.78 22.06 4.26
N TYR A 642 21.99 21.09 3.38
CA TYR A 642 20.99 20.47 2.52
C TYR A 642 21.13 18.95 2.57
N LEU A 643 20.07 18.23 2.20
CA LEU A 643 20.14 16.78 1.98
C LEU A 643 20.63 16.51 0.56
N SER A 644 20.02 17.18 -0.41
CA SER A 644 20.30 17.02 -1.83
C SER A 644 20.73 18.34 -2.45
N VAL A 645 21.66 18.28 -3.41
CA VAL A 645 22.08 19.45 -4.20
C VAL A 645 20.94 20.05 -5.03
N PHE A 646 19.81 19.34 -5.13
CA PHE A 646 18.62 19.77 -5.84
C PHE A 646 17.58 20.44 -4.93
N ASP A 647 17.81 20.50 -3.61
CA ASP A 647 16.82 21.00 -2.64
C ASP A 647 16.39 22.45 -2.91
N GLY A 648 17.24 23.24 -3.56
CA GLY A 648 17.00 24.64 -3.88
C GLY A 648 15.94 24.92 -4.97
N LEU A 649 15.42 23.90 -5.68
CA LEU A 649 14.44 24.12 -6.77
C LEU A 649 13.13 24.74 -6.25
N GLN A 650 12.75 25.89 -6.81
CA GLN A 650 11.55 26.65 -6.42
C GLN A 650 10.47 26.63 -7.49
N TYR A 651 10.83 26.79 -8.77
CA TYR A 651 9.86 26.90 -9.87
C TYR A 651 10.31 26.14 -11.10
N VAL A 652 9.33 25.63 -11.85
CA VAL A 652 9.53 24.89 -13.11
C VAL A 652 8.53 25.39 -14.14
N ARG A 653 8.94 25.45 -15.41
CA ARG A 653 8.05 25.73 -16.55
C ARG A 653 8.41 24.80 -17.71
N LEU A 654 7.40 24.24 -18.37
CA LEU A 654 7.60 23.47 -19.61
C LEU A 654 8.00 24.41 -20.76
N THR A 655 9.02 24.06 -21.54
CA THR A 655 9.41 24.84 -22.72
C THR A 655 8.63 24.41 -23.96
N ARG A 656 8.61 25.24 -25.02
CA ARG A 656 8.05 24.85 -26.34
C ARG A 656 8.76 23.62 -26.93
N LEU A 657 10.09 23.54 -26.75
CA LEU A 657 10.87 22.37 -27.14
C LEU A 657 10.46 21.13 -26.34
N GLY A 658 10.29 21.29 -25.03
CA GLY A 658 9.81 20.22 -24.14
C GLY A 658 8.44 19.71 -24.57
N ALA A 659 7.47 20.59 -24.82
CA ALA A 659 6.16 20.20 -25.30
C ALA A 659 6.22 19.39 -26.62
N PHE A 660 7.09 19.77 -27.56
CA PHE A 660 7.30 19.02 -28.80
C PHE A 660 7.92 17.64 -28.55
N VAL A 661 8.97 17.59 -27.71
CA VAL A 661 9.66 16.35 -27.31
C VAL A 661 8.69 15.38 -26.65
N LEU A 662 7.77 15.87 -25.81
CA LEU A 662 6.76 15.07 -25.13
C LEU A 662 5.53 14.73 -26.01
N GLY A 663 5.49 15.20 -27.25
CA GLY A 663 4.39 14.96 -28.19
C GLY A 663 3.10 15.76 -27.91
N LEU A 664 3.18 16.82 -27.09
CA LEU A 664 2.08 17.75 -26.84
C LEU A 664 1.84 18.70 -28.01
N THR A 665 2.89 19.00 -28.78
CA THR A 665 2.82 19.78 -30.02
C THR A 665 3.36 18.96 -31.19
N LYS A 666 2.79 19.16 -32.39
CA LYS A 666 3.15 18.38 -33.59
C LYS A 666 4.42 18.88 -34.27
N GLU A 667 4.69 20.17 -34.18
CA GLU A 667 5.76 20.85 -34.91
C GLU A 667 6.56 21.74 -33.97
N TYR A 668 7.85 21.89 -34.30
CA TYR A 668 8.77 22.79 -33.61
C TYR A 668 9.73 23.40 -34.63
N THR A 669 9.79 24.72 -34.67
CA THR A 669 10.74 25.49 -35.47
C THR A 669 11.79 26.11 -34.56
N MET A 670 13.06 25.97 -34.93
CA MET A 670 14.15 26.64 -34.25
C MET A 670 14.26 28.07 -34.75
N GLU A 671 14.12 29.06 -33.88
CA GLU A 671 14.23 30.47 -34.27
C GLU A 671 15.69 30.97 -34.20
N GLY A 672 16.20 31.45 -35.35
CA GLY A 672 17.10 32.59 -35.42
C GLY A 672 18.56 32.46 -34.96
N ILE A 673 19.35 31.45 -35.35
CA ILE A 673 20.82 31.55 -35.19
C ILE A 673 21.58 30.77 -36.29
N GLU A 674 22.64 31.38 -36.82
CA GLU A 674 23.59 30.84 -37.80
C GLU A 674 24.49 29.75 -37.21
N GLU A 675 24.70 28.63 -37.94
CA GLU A 675 25.69 27.62 -37.57
C GLU A 675 27.11 28.20 -37.75
N GLN A 676 27.89 28.26 -36.67
CA GLN A 676 29.34 28.48 -36.80
C GLN A 676 29.97 27.24 -37.43
N LYS A 677 30.32 27.33 -38.72
CA LYS A 677 31.02 26.26 -39.44
C LYS A 677 32.49 26.64 -39.59
N ALA A 678 33.38 25.93 -38.91
CA ALA A 678 34.79 25.96 -39.29
C ALA A 678 34.99 25.15 -40.59
N ASN A 679 35.86 25.62 -41.46
CA ASN A 679 36.30 24.88 -42.64
C ASN A 679 37.62 24.15 -42.32
N LEU A 680 37.77 22.90 -42.78
CA LEU A 680 39.00 22.12 -42.61
C LEU A 680 39.65 21.90 -43.97
N ILE A 681 40.90 22.33 -44.08
CA ILE A 681 41.70 22.22 -45.30
C ILE A 681 42.81 21.22 -45.03
N LEU A 682 42.82 20.13 -45.78
CA LEU A 682 43.86 19.09 -45.71
C LEU A 682 44.91 19.38 -46.79
N ASP A 683 46.18 19.39 -46.41
CA ASP A 683 47.29 19.55 -47.35
C ASP A 683 47.39 18.33 -48.29
N GLU A 684 47.64 18.58 -49.59
CA GLU A 684 47.69 17.55 -50.62
C GLU A 684 49.02 16.79 -50.65
N GLY A 685 50.11 17.39 -50.15
CA GLY A 685 51.47 16.84 -50.17
C GLY A 685 52.03 16.48 -48.79
N ARG A 686 51.37 16.89 -47.71
CA ARG A 686 51.79 16.67 -46.32
C ARG A 686 50.60 16.27 -45.44
N LEU A 687 50.88 15.55 -44.36
CA LEU A 687 49.86 15.21 -43.35
C LEU A 687 49.64 16.39 -42.38
N LEU A 688 49.25 17.54 -42.93
CA LEU A 688 48.94 18.77 -42.22
C LEU A 688 47.47 19.16 -42.43
N ILE A 689 46.82 19.65 -41.37
CA ILE A 689 45.43 20.13 -41.41
C ILE A 689 45.40 21.57 -40.93
N HIS A 690 44.76 22.44 -41.72
CA HIS A 690 44.45 23.81 -41.36
C HIS A 690 42.95 23.96 -41.04
N MET A 691 42.62 24.70 -39.98
CA MET A 691 41.25 24.97 -39.55
C MET A 691 40.96 26.47 -39.62
N GLU A 692 40.02 26.84 -40.49
CA GLU A 692 39.52 28.21 -40.63
C GLU A 692 38.22 28.38 -39.86
N GLY A 693 38.16 29.35 -38.94
CA GLY A 693 37.04 29.53 -38.03
C GLY A 693 37.12 28.66 -36.77
N GLU A 694 36.06 28.69 -35.97
CA GLU A 694 36.00 27.99 -34.69
C GLU A 694 34.88 26.96 -34.68
N ASP A 695 35.26 25.69 -34.49
CA ASP A 695 34.33 24.58 -34.33
C ASP A 695 34.94 23.62 -33.31
N VAL A 696 34.26 23.49 -32.17
CA VAL A 696 34.71 22.69 -31.03
C VAL A 696 34.79 21.20 -31.38
N LEU A 697 33.84 20.69 -32.16
CA LEU A 697 33.79 19.29 -32.58
C LEU A 697 35.00 18.93 -33.44
N LYS A 698 35.27 19.79 -34.44
CA LYS A 698 36.41 19.62 -35.35
C LYS A 698 37.73 19.76 -34.62
N ARG A 699 37.85 20.72 -33.70
CA ARG A 699 39.04 20.90 -32.85
C ARG A 699 39.34 19.66 -32.01
N LEU A 700 38.33 19.12 -31.31
CA LEU A 700 38.49 17.91 -30.51
C LEU A 700 38.90 16.69 -31.35
N ALA A 701 38.31 16.55 -32.54
CA ALA A 701 38.68 15.49 -33.47
C ALA A 701 40.15 15.60 -33.90
N LEU A 702 40.62 16.81 -34.23
CA LEU A 702 42.02 17.07 -34.61
C LEU A 702 43.00 16.75 -33.48
N GLU A 703 42.70 17.16 -32.24
CA GLU A 703 43.53 16.90 -31.07
C GLU A 703 43.66 15.40 -30.72
N LYS A 704 42.70 14.58 -31.14
CA LYS A 704 42.73 13.12 -30.94
C LYS A 704 43.60 12.36 -31.94
N ILE A 705 43.79 12.92 -33.14
CA ILE A 705 44.49 12.22 -34.22
C ILE A 705 45.84 12.87 -34.58
N GLY A 706 46.08 14.09 -34.12
CA GLY A 706 47.19 14.92 -34.53
C GLY A 706 47.76 15.74 -33.39
N GLU A 707 48.99 16.18 -33.59
CA GLU A 707 49.69 17.10 -32.71
C GLU A 707 49.35 18.55 -33.09
N LYS A 708 48.94 19.34 -32.11
CA LYS A 708 48.64 20.76 -32.30
C LYS A 708 49.93 21.55 -32.49
N MET A 709 50.12 22.16 -33.66
CA MET A 709 51.28 23.00 -33.98
C MET A 709 50.99 24.48 -33.67
N SER A 710 49.76 24.92 -33.88
CA SER A 710 49.26 26.25 -33.52
C SER A 710 47.74 26.20 -33.30
N ASN A 711 47.08 27.34 -33.05
CA ASN A 711 45.62 27.38 -32.87
C ASN A 711 44.82 26.93 -34.11
N ALA A 712 45.41 27.03 -35.31
CA ALA A 712 44.75 26.68 -36.57
C ALA A 712 45.43 25.54 -37.34
N HIS A 713 46.56 25.00 -36.87
CA HIS A 713 47.33 24.00 -37.62
C HIS A 713 47.64 22.76 -36.78
N TYR A 714 47.45 21.60 -37.40
CA TYR A 714 47.65 20.29 -36.81
C TYR A 714 48.52 19.42 -37.72
N ARG A 715 49.43 18.66 -37.12
CA ARG A 715 50.27 17.68 -37.81
C ARG A 715 49.84 16.26 -37.44
N VAL A 716 49.71 15.40 -38.43
CA VAL A 716 49.37 13.98 -38.23
C VAL A 716 50.53 13.11 -38.72
N ASP A 717 50.87 12.10 -37.94
CA ASP A 717 51.83 11.05 -38.25
C ASP A 717 51.45 9.75 -37.52
N TYR A 718 52.23 8.69 -37.70
CA TYR A 718 51.92 7.40 -37.05
C TYR A 718 51.90 7.51 -35.51
N ASN A 719 52.80 8.30 -34.92
CA ASN A 719 52.89 8.43 -33.46
C ASN A 719 51.70 9.17 -32.88
N SER A 720 51.35 10.33 -33.46
CA SER A 720 50.21 11.14 -33.05
C SER A 720 48.89 10.43 -33.31
N PHE A 721 48.74 9.75 -34.45
CA PHE A 721 47.51 9.02 -34.77
C PHE A 721 47.33 7.78 -33.88
N LEU A 722 48.38 6.98 -33.64
CA LEU A 722 48.32 5.77 -32.82
C LEU A 722 48.43 6.03 -31.31
N LYS A 723 48.64 7.28 -30.89
CA LYS A 723 48.69 7.68 -29.48
C LYS A 723 47.41 7.24 -28.76
N GLU A 724 47.54 6.58 -27.61
CA GLU A 724 46.41 6.04 -26.81
C GLU A 724 45.59 4.94 -27.50
N CYS A 725 46.10 4.29 -28.56
CA CYS A 725 45.50 3.08 -29.13
C CYS A 725 46.12 1.83 -28.47
N PHE A 726 45.29 0.95 -27.90
CA PHE A 726 45.72 -0.29 -27.23
C PHE A 726 45.20 -1.55 -27.93
N CYS A 727 44.20 -1.41 -28.80
CA CYS A 727 43.65 -2.50 -29.59
C CYS A 727 43.24 -2.04 -31.00
N GLU A 728 42.94 -3.00 -31.87
CA GLU A 728 42.48 -2.74 -33.25
C GLU A 728 41.24 -1.84 -33.30
N LYS A 729 40.32 -2.00 -32.34
CA LYS A 729 39.09 -1.22 -32.26
C LYS A 729 39.37 0.29 -32.08
N ASP A 730 40.39 0.66 -31.32
CA ASP A 730 40.75 2.06 -31.09
C ASP A 730 41.21 2.73 -32.39
N ILE A 731 41.98 1.99 -33.20
CA ILE A 731 42.46 2.44 -34.51
C ILE A 731 41.27 2.66 -35.46
N GLN A 732 40.36 1.69 -35.53
CA GLN A 732 39.15 1.79 -36.35
C GLN A 732 38.26 2.97 -35.94
N GLN A 733 38.14 3.25 -34.64
CA GLN A 733 37.39 4.39 -34.11
C GLN A 733 38.03 5.73 -34.51
N LYS A 734 39.36 5.87 -34.44
CA LYS A 734 40.04 7.09 -34.90
C LYS A 734 39.91 7.31 -36.41
N ILE A 735 39.95 6.25 -37.21
CA ILE A 735 39.70 6.34 -38.66
C ILE A 735 38.26 6.80 -38.94
N THR A 736 37.29 6.28 -38.19
CA THR A 736 35.88 6.70 -38.30
C THR A 736 35.72 8.16 -37.93
N LEU A 737 36.32 8.59 -36.81
CA LEU A 737 36.35 9.99 -36.38
C LEU A 737 36.95 10.91 -37.43
N PHE A 738 38.06 10.51 -38.07
CA PHE A 738 38.65 11.26 -39.18
C PHE A 738 37.64 11.44 -40.32
N LYS A 739 36.96 10.36 -40.72
CA LYS A 739 35.99 10.40 -41.83
C LYS A 739 34.76 11.26 -41.52
N ASP A 740 34.29 11.21 -40.27
CA ASP A 740 33.04 11.86 -39.85
C ASP A 740 33.18 13.37 -39.61
N TYR A 741 34.34 13.80 -39.09
CA TYR A 741 34.54 15.18 -38.61
C TYR A 741 35.59 15.96 -39.39
N ILE A 742 36.50 15.28 -40.09
CA ILE A 742 37.61 15.92 -40.80
C ILE A 742 37.38 15.88 -42.30
N SER A 743 37.38 14.68 -42.89
CA SER A 743 37.07 14.53 -44.32
C SER A 743 36.67 13.10 -44.66
N SER A 744 35.49 12.95 -45.27
CA SER A 744 35.02 11.67 -45.82
C SER A 744 35.70 11.31 -47.14
N LYS A 745 36.31 12.29 -47.83
CA LYS A 745 37.04 12.13 -49.09
C LYS A 745 38.38 12.90 -49.02
N PRO A 746 39.36 12.40 -48.25
CA PRO A 746 40.62 13.12 -48.07
C PRO A 746 41.55 12.97 -49.30
N PRO A 747 42.56 13.85 -49.47
CA PRO A 747 43.55 13.73 -50.53
C PRO A 747 44.31 12.40 -50.53
N GLN A 748 44.94 12.04 -51.65
CA GLN A 748 45.56 10.71 -51.84
C GLN A 748 46.62 10.38 -50.77
N ILE A 749 47.42 11.35 -50.33
CA ILE A 749 48.42 11.14 -49.28
C ILE A 749 47.80 10.67 -47.96
N TRP A 750 46.63 11.20 -47.61
CA TRP A 750 45.88 10.83 -46.41
C TRP A 750 45.24 9.45 -46.55
N GLN A 751 44.69 9.12 -47.72
CA GLN A 751 44.18 7.78 -48.00
C GLN A 751 45.29 6.74 -47.84
N ASN A 752 46.46 6.99 -48.45
CA ASN A 752 47.63 6.11 -48.34
C ASN A 752 48.10 5.96 -46.89
N PHE A 753 48.05 7.04 -46.10
CA PHE A 753 48.40 7.01 -44.68
C PHE A 753 47.43 6.12 -43.87
N LEU A 754 46.12 6.31 -44.02
CA LEU A 754 45.09 5.55 -43.32
C LEU A 754 45.13 4.06 -43.70
N ASP A 755 45.27 3.75 -45.00
CA ASP A 755 45.45 2.38 -45.48
C ASP A 755 46.75 1.76 -44.96
N GLY A 756 47.81 2.56 -44.87
CA GLY A 756 49.09 2.17 -44.30
C GLY A 756 49.00 1.82 -42.81
N ILE A 757 48.13 2.49 -42.04
CA ILE A 757 47.83 2.14 -40.65
C ILE A 757 47.13 0.78 -40.59
N LEU A 758 46.08 0.59 -41.40
CA LEU A 758 45.31 -0.66 -41.40
C LEU A 758 46.17 -1.89 -41.76
N LYS A 759 47.06 -1.75 -42.76
CA LYS A 759 47.98 -2.82 -43.17
C LYS A 759 49.02 -3.21 -42.11
N LYS A 760 49.26 -2.34 -41.13
CA LYS A 760 50.26 -2.54 -40.05
C LYS A 760 49.63 -3.03 -38.75
N ILE A 761 48.33 -3.36 -38.75
CA ILE A 761 47.66 -3.95 -37.58
C ILE A 761 48.23 -5.35 -37.32
N ASN A 762 48.52 -5.64 -36.05
CA ASN A 762 48.99 -6.95 -35.55
C ASN A 762 50.14 -7.56 -36.41
N PRO A 763 51.30 -6.88 -36.55
CA PRO A 763 52.38 -7.34 -37.41
C PRO A 763 53.11 -8.59 -36.89
N LEU A 764 52.78 -9.04 -35.67
CA LEU A 764 53.39 -10.18 -35.00
C LEU A 764 52.31 -11.21 -34.63
N THR A 765 52.60 -12.49 -34.84
CA THR A 765 51.75 -13.61 -34.44
C THR A 765 52.39 -14.36 -33.26
N ILE A 766 51.56 -14.90 -32.37
CA ILE A 766 52.03 -15.71 -31.25
C ILE A 766 52.25 -17.14 -31.73
N GLU A 767 53.50 -17.61 -31.72
CA GLU A 767 53.85 -19.01 -31.94
C GLU A 767 53.81 -19.77 -30.60
N LYS A 768 52.69 -20.43 -30.28
CA LYS A 768 52.43 -21.02 -28.96
C LYS A 768 53.20 -22.32 -28.67
N GLU A 769 53.75 -22.98 -29.68
CA GLU A 769 54.32 -24.32 -29.56
C GLU A 769 55.85 -24.34 -29.32
N MET A 770 56.45 -23.18 -29.04
CA MET A 770 57.88 -23.04 -28.79
C MET A 770 58.15 -22.85 -27.30
N THR A 771 58.98 -23.73 -26.73
CA THR A 771 59.46 -23.58 -25.36
C THR A 771 60.89 -23.04 -25.37
N VAL A 772 61.15 -22.02 -24.55
CA VAL A 772 62.48 -21.43 -24.36
C VAL A 772 63.18 -22.14 -23.20
N TYR A 773 64.37 -22.68 -23.44
CA TYR A 773 65.26 -23.20 -22.40
C TYR A 773 66.54 -22.38 -22.34
N LYS A 774 67.10 -22.24 -21.15
CA LYS A 774 68.41 -21.62 -20.95
C LYS A 774 69.44 -22.72 -20.69
N LEU A 775 70.50 -22.72 -21.48
CA LEU A 775 71.63 -23.61 -21.22
C LEU A 775 72.36 -23.13 -19.96
N ILE A 776 72.79 -24.09 -19.15
CA ILE A 776 73.77 -23.83 -18.10
C ILE A 776 75.06 -23.30 -18.74
N PRO A 777 75.87 -22.48 -18.04
CA PRO A 777 77.10 -21.90 -18.57
C PRO A 777 78.23 -22.95 -18.64
N ASP A 778 77.98 -24.02 -19.40
CA ASP A 778 78.90 -25.11 -19.67
C ASP A 778 79.36 -25.00 -21.13
N LYS A 779 80.66 -24.76 -21.30
CA LYS A 779 81.28 -24.58 -22.63
C LYS A 779 81.11 -25.82 -23.50
N GLU A 780 81.08 -27.01 -22.90
CA GLU A 780 80.96 -28.26 -23.64
C GLU A 780 79.54 -28.46 -24.17
N LEU A 781 78.51 -28.34 -23.32
CA LEU A 781 77.11 -28.39 -23.74
C LEU A 781 76.76 -27.30 -24.77
N ILE A 782 77.27 -26.08 -24.58
CA ILE A 782 77.04 -24.97 -25.52
C ILE A 782 77.67 -25.31 -26.88
N SER A 783 78.91 -25.80 -26.90
CA SER A 783 79.58 -26.25 -28.14
C SER A 783 78.83 -27.41 -28.78
N LEU A 784 78.36 -28.37 -27.99
CA LEU A 784 77.62 -29.54 -28.45
C LEU A 784 76.30 -29.15 -29.14
N ILE A 785 75.49 -28.31 -28.49
CA ILE A 785 74.24 -27.81 -29.08
C ILE A 785 74.52 -26.96 -30.33
N ALA A 786 75.66 -26.29 -30.39
CA ALA A 786 76.07 -25.53 -31.55
C ALA A 786 76.61 -26.38 -32.70
N THR A 787 77.09 -27.61 -32.46
CA THR A 787 77.83 -28.42 -33.45
C THR A 787 77.15 -29.74 -33.83
N ASP A 788 76.35 -30.37 -32.97
CA ASP A 788 75.68 -31.65 -33.25
C ASP A 788 74.61 -31.54 -34.34
N GLU A 789 74.74 -32.37 -35.38
CA GLU A 789 73.91 -32.32 -36.60
C GLU A 789 72.45 -32.73 -36.38
N LEU A 790 72.13 -33.43 -35.29
CA LEU A 790 70.75 -33.79 -34.94
C LEU A 790 70.11 -32.73 -34.04
N LEU A 791 70.83 -32.21 -33.06
CA LEU A 791 70.34 -31.16 -32.17
C LEU A 791 70.06 -29.85 -32.94
N LYS A 792 70.94 -29.44 -33.86
CA LYS A 792 70.74 -28.24 -34.70
C LYS A 792 69.44 -28.25 -35.51
N LYS A 793 68.90 -29.42 -35.87
CA LYS A 793 67.64 -29.54 -36.64
C LYS A 793 66.40 -29.19 -35.82
N TYR A 794 66.48 -29.36 -34.51
CA TYR A 794 65.33 -29.24 -33.61
C TYR A 794 65.44 -28.05 -32.65
N ILE A 795 66.64 -27.48 -32.50
CA ILE A 795 66.96 -26.35 -31.65
C ILE A 795 67.20 -25.11 -32.50
N LEU A 796 66.42 -24.06 -32.26
CA LEU A 796 66.79 -22.72 -32.69
C LEU A 796 67.63 -22.05 -31.60
N LYS A 797 68.83 -21.61 -31.97
CA LYS A 797 69.73 -20.90 -31.05
C LYS A 797 69.28 -19.46 -30.92
N ALA A 798 69.20 -18.97 -29.69
CA ALA A 798 68.90 -17.58 -29.35
C ALA A 798 70.02 -16.98 -28.50
N GLU A 799 69.98 -15.67 -28.31
CA GLU A 799 70.97 -14.94 -27.52
C GLU A 799 70.96 -15.37 -26.03
N ASP A 800 72.07 -15.11 -25.34
CA ASP A 800 72.37 -15.51 -23.95
C ASP A 800 72.29 -17.03 -23.67
N CYS A 801 72.77 -17.84 -24.62
CA CYS A 801 72.75 -19.30 -24.53
C CYS A 801 71.32 -19.85 -24.28
N ARG A 802 70.31 -19.18 -24.82
CA ARG A 802 68.94 -19.70 -24.85
C ARG A 802 68.71 -20.50 -26.12
N ILE A 803 67.81 -21.45 -26.03
CA ILE A 803 67.37 -22.28 -27.15
C ILE A 803 65.86 -22.29 -27.22
N LEU A 804 65.30 -22.28 -28.43
CA LEU A 804 63.88 -22.51 -28.67
C LEU A 804 63.70 -23.89 -29.27
N ILE A 805 62.77 -24.64 -28.69
CA ILE A 805 62.43 -25.99 -29.12
C ILE A 805 60.92 -26.05 -29.35
N LYS A 806 60.52 -26.57 -30.51
CA LYS A 806 59.11 -26.93 -30.73
C LYS A 806 58.72 -28.06 -29.80
N ALA A 807 57.57 -27.98 -29.13
CA ALA A 807 57.08 -29.00 -28.20
C ALA A 807 57.15 -30.43 -28.80
N ALA A 808 56.77 -30.57 -30.07
CA ALA A 808 56.83 -31.84 -30.81
C ALA A 808 58.24 -32.47 -30.93
N ASN A 809 59.31 -31.69 -30.75
CA ASN A 809 60.69 -32.15 -30.88
C ASN A 809 61.41 -32.35 -29.54
N ILE A 810 60.78 -32.03 -28.40
CA ILE A 810 61.39 -32.16 -27.07
C ILE A 810 61.89 -33.57 -26.82
N ASN A 811 61.06 -34.59 -27.08
CA ASN A 811 61.44 -35.99 -26.85
C ASN A 811 62.62 -36.43 -27.72
N LYS A 812 62.74 -35.91 -28.94
CA LYS A 812 63.87 -36.20 -29.83
C LYS A 812 65.16 -35.60 -29.29
N ILE A 813 65.08 -34.39 -28.73
CA ILE A 813 66.21 -33.71 -28.11
C ILE A 813 66.60 -34.38 -26.80
N LYS A 814 65.66 -34.70 -25.90
CA LYS A 814 65.93 -35.46 -24.66
C LYS A 814 66.66 -36.77 -24.96
N LYS A 815 66.18 -37.51 -25.97
CA LYS A 815 66.84 -38.76 -26.40
C LYS A 815 68.27 -38.51 -26.88
N ARG A 816 68.49 -37.51 -27.75
CA ARG A 816 69.82 -37.21 -28.29
C ARG A 816 70.79 -36.70 -27.23
N LEU A 817 70.33 -35.84 -26.32
CA LEU A 817 71.12 -35.40 -25.17
C LEU A 817 71.48 -36.58 -24.26
N GLY A 818 70.54 -37.51 -24.02
CA GLY A 818 70.79 -38.74 -23.26
C GLY A 818 71.86 -39.64 -23.88
N GLU A 819 71.84 -39.83 -25.21
CA GLU A 819 72.89 -40.55 -25.96
C GLU A 819 74.28 -39.92 -25.78
N LEU A 820 74.33 -38.61 -25.51
CA LEU A 820 75.53 -37.82 -25.34
C LEU A 820 75.92 -37.62 -23.86
N GLY A 821 75.26 -38.33 -22.93
CA GLY A 821 75.57 -38.31 -21.50
C GLY A 821 74.84 -37.23 -20.69
N TYR A 822 73.92 -36.47 -21.30
CA TYR A 822 73.14 -35.43 -20.63
C TYR A 822 71.74 -35.92 -20.29
N PHE A 823 71.40 -35.92 -19.00
CA PHE A 823 70.06 -36.24 -18.54
C PHE A 823 69.21 -34.98 -18.42
N VAL A 824 67.99 -35.03 -18.97
CA VAL A 824 67.05 -33.90 -18.94
C VAL A 824 65.66 -34.41 -18.56
N ASP A 825 65.31 -34.25 -17.29
CA ASP A 825 63.97 -34.57 -16.78
C ASP A 825 62.97 -33.47 -17.18
N HIS A 826 63.33 -32.21 -16.93
CA HIS A 826 62.49 -31.05 -17.15
C HIS A 826 62.86 -30.32 -18.46
N MET A 827 62.27 -30.78 -19.56
CA MET A 827 61.99 -30.00 -20.78
C MET A 827 60.54 -30.22 -21.16
#